data_AF-A0A815CVX8-F1
#
_entry.id   AF-A0A815CVX8-F1
#
_cell.length_a   1.000
_cell.length_b   1.000
_cell.length_c   1.000
_cell.angle_alpha   90.00
_cell.angle_beta   90.00
_cell.angle_gamma   90.00
#
_symmetry.space_group_name_H-M   'P 1'
#
loop_
_entity.id
_entity.type
_entity.pdbx_description
1 polymer ?
#
loop_
_entity_poly.entity_id
_entity_poly.type
_entity_poly.pdbx_seq_one_letter_code
_entity_poly.pdbx_strand_id
1 'polypeptide(L)'
;MAEDERNDEFLKISLSDLKFERVLGSGSFGDVYDGEWISRRQQVAIKKLRIDASFVSLKERKDFFKEMTMMHRLRFSHILNVFGVCLDRNCLAIVVEYMSLGSLYDVIRNYELPWSDRWSIVSQITKGLNHLHQFQPNPIIHRDIKSFNFFMTWGTQKSDHRFIVKVGDFGSSRFRPMSGSQLTTIERVGTIRWMAPELLPTHPSYTMTSDVYSAGVCIWEMTTDRLPYKELTTDHYYLELEDTIKCTERFAASTLSDQEFLDEDMAVISTALTRNQACKDLALRNSDITPIGVTFLSLGLAVNCTLTSLDLSENSLEAVGVANVARTLHDNSTLTTLRLNSTKMGDKGQLQIIADQNNGNRAIGTRGFNATLDYITSQLEQNTNLVIHHEYFTVRNSIVEGIPQLQSQINGLVTNYVYRTDFTHFSFSSRANFGSFIRLVSIPNLGCQESDWMNAVVADSVAIVKRGNCTFIEKSQLAERYRVKGLFVYNDGTAPDRFQPLQGVTAHSNSTIPAYFLSYNLGMQFVNAASDPSTNAGVIMNIDVKDAEGIGNICADTPTGDKTKTIIIGSHSDGVPDGSGINDNGSGTVANLVLALNLARLLQTASLNYAQYQYRVRFCWWGAEELGLLGSIYHVEQASLASATIESGRLEDYLLYFNYDMLASPNPNFGISDSVQVPSGTPDHAVYATDRITDLFQQWFKEQKLPWTESGVGGGSDFVPFLTSGIAVGGVNTGAGGIKSPDERDQYAALMGTGNAGIANAPYDSCYHQQCDRITNVNPSAYEKVVKAAAYAIEHVGRLDGLEKWLYPQGRAKTPKLLDRKQLYNMHNDTNLF
;
A
#
# COMPACT_ATOMS: atom_id res chain seq x y z
N MET A 1 -43.18 -46.07 -29.29
CA MET A 1 -42.95 -46.69 -27.97
C MET A 1 -43.48 -48.13 -27.85
N ALA A 2 -43.85 -48.80 -28.94
CA ALA A 2 -44.18 -50.25 -28.97
C ALA A 2 -43.47 -51.01 -30.12
N GLU A 3 -42.46 -50.40 -30.76
CA GLU A 3 -41.78 -50.98 -31.94
C GLU A 3 -40.29 -51.27 -31.74
N ASP A 4 -39.65 -50.80 -30.66
CA ASP A 4 -38.20 -50.97 -30.42
C ASP A 4 -37.86 -52.06 -29.38
N GLU A 5 -38.87 -52.73 -28.80
CA GLU A 5 -38.67 -53.83 -27.83
C GLU A 5 -38.33 -55.18 -28.52
N ARG A 6 -38.09 -55.20 -29.83
CA ARG A 6 -38.23 -56.41 -30.65
C ARG A 6 -37.01 -56.95 -31.38
N ASN A 7 -35.74 -56.69 -31.01
CA ASN A 7 -34.63 -57.43 -31.66
C ASN A 7 -33.21 -57.54 -31.02
N ASP A 8 -32.97 -57.24 -29.74
CA ASP A 8 -31.71 -57.65 -29.08
C ASP A 8 -32.03 -58.70 -27.99
N GLU A 9 -31.66 -59.98 -28.20
CA GLU A 9 -31.85 -61.09 -27.25
C GLU A 9 -30.93 -60.93 -26.03
N PHE A 10 -31.31 -60.07 -25.09
CA PHE A 10 -30.64 -60.01 -23.79
C PHE A 10 -30.92 -61.28 -23.00
N LEU A 11 -29.90 -61.79 -22.30
CA LEU A 11 -30.10 -62.89 -21.39
C LEU A 11 -30.91 -62.42 -20.18
N LYS A 12 -32.14 -62.93 -20.08
CA LYS A 12 -33.04 -62.69 -18.94
C LYS A 12 -32.71 -63.70 -17.85
N ILE A 13 -32.32 -63.21 -16.68
CA ILE A 13 -31.98 -64.01 -15.50
C ILE A 13 -33.16 -63.92 -14.53
N SER A 14 -33.70 -65.08 -14.13
CA SER A 14 -34.79 -65.14 -13.14
C SER A 14 -34.32 -64.59 -11.79
N LEU A 15 -35.19 -63.88 -11.08
CA LEU A 15 -34.92 -63.43 -9.71
C LEU A 15 -34.55 -64.60 -8.78
N SER A 16 -35.16 -65.78 -9.00
CA SER A 16 -34.86 -67.00 -8.24
C SER A 16 -33.48 -67.60 -8.51
N ASP A 17 -32.81 -67.16 -9.59
CA ASP A 17 -31.46 -67.62 -9.98
C ASP A 17 -30.37 -66.61 -9.56
N LEU A 18 -30.75 -65.55 -8.85
CA LEU A 18 -29.87 -64.53 -8.31
C LEU A 18 -29.93 -64.53 -6.78
N LYS A 19 -28.78 -64.74 -6.15
CA LYS A 19 -28.62 -64.57 -4.71
C LYS A 19 -27.96 -63.23 -4.44
N PHE A 20 -28.63 -62.37 -3.68
CA PHE A 20 -28.10 -61.08 -3.23
C PHE A 20 -27.39 -61.27 -1.89
N GLU A 21 -26.18 -60.77 -1.77
CA GLU A 21 -25.39 -60.84 -0.54
C GLU A 21 -25.28 -59.44 0.08
N ARG A 22 -24.08 -58.87 0.11
CA ARG A 22 -23.83 -57.53 0.69
C ARG A 22 -23.96 -56.42 -0.34
N VAL A 23 -24.30 -55.22 0.10
CA VAL A 23 -24.26 -54.01 -0.74
C VAL A 23 -22.78 -53.63 -0.97
N LEU A 24 -22.40 -53.47 -2.23
CA LEU A 24 -21.08 -53.00 -2.68
C LEU A 24 -21.04 -51.49 -2.84
N GLY A 25 -22.15 -50.86 -3.23
CA GLY A 25 -22.22 -49.42 -3.41
C GLY A 25 -23.64 -48.92 -3.66
N SER A 26 -23.87 -47.64 -3.40
CA SER A 26 -25.18 -46.99 -3.44
C SER A 26 -25.08 -45.70 -4.28
N GLY A 27 -25.77 -45.66 -5.42
CA GLY A 27 -25.78 -44.51 -6.35
C GLY A 27 -27.10 -43.74 -6.34
N SER A 28 -27.27 -42.79 -7.26
CA SER A 28 -28.52 -42.02 -7.45
C SER A 28 -29.65 -42.88 -8.02
N PHE A 29 -29.32 -43.89 -8.83
CA PHE A 29 -30.30 -44.73 -9.53
C PHE A 29 -30.57 -46.09 -8.84
N GLY A 30 -29.72 -46.54 -7.93
CA GLY A 30 -29.84 -47.90 -7.40
C GLY A 30 -28.73 -48.31 -6.46
N ASP A 31 -28.86 -49.53 -5.94
CA ASP A 31 -27.87 -50.20 -5.11
C ASP A 31 -27.21 -51.35 -5.89
N VAL A 32 -25.90 -51.48 -5.73
CA VAL A 32 -25.10 -52.55 -6.32
C VAL A 32 -24.83 -53.57 -5.23
N TYR A 33 -25.16 -54.83 -5.50
CA TYR A 33 -24.96 -55.94 -4.57
C TYR A 33 -23.88 -56.89 -5.08
N ASP A 34 -23.10 -57.44 -4.15
CA ASP A 34 -22.37 -58.68 -4.34
C ASP A 34 -23.42 -59.81 -4.47
N GLY A 35 -23.20 -60.75 -5.35
CA GLY A 35 -24.17 -61.79 -5.59
C GLY A 35 -23.64 -63.01 -6.31
N GLU A 36 -24.49 -64.04 -6.35
CA GLU A 36 -24.21 -65.29 -7.02
C GLU A 36 -25.28 -65.57 -8.08
N TRP A 37 -24.83 -65.87 -9.29
CA TRP A 37 -25.66 -66.48 -10.31
C TRP A 37 -25.66 -67.99 -10.11
N ILE A 38 -26.74 -68.49 -9.49
CA ILE A 38 -26.82 -69.80 -8.86
C ILE A 38 -26.58 -70.93 -9.88
N SER A 39 -27.30 -70.91 -11.00
CA SER A 39 -27.19 -71.95 -12.04
C SER A 39 -25.82 -72.05 -12.68
N ARG A 40 -25.06 -70.94 -12.70
CA ARG A 40 -23.69 -70.89 -13.24
C ARG A 40 -22.58 -71.02 -12.20
N ARG A 41 -22.93 -71.01 -10.91
CA ARG A 41 -21.98 -70.93 -9.78
C ARG A 41 -20.95 -69.82 -10.00
N GLN A 42 -21.44 -68.66 -10.42
CA GLN A 42 -20.61 -67.54 -10.83
C GLN A 42 -20.89 -66.33 -9.94
N GLN A 43 -19.84 -65.75 -9.36
CA GLN A 43 -19.94 -64.49 -8.64
C GLN A 43 -20.19 -63.33 -9.61
N VAL A 44 -21.12 -62.44 -9.24
CA VAL A 44 -21.61 -61.34 -10.07
C VAL A 44 -21.82 -60.08 -9.23
N ALA A 45 -21.80 -58.91 -9.87
CA ALA A 45 -22.31 -57.69 -9.26
C ALA A 45 -23.71 -57.40 -9.83
N ILE A 46 -24.68 -57.12 -8.95
CA ILE A 46 -26.09 -56.94 -9.29
C ILE A 46 -26.50 -55.50 -9.00
N LYS A 47 -26.62 -54.67 -10.04
CA LYS A 47 -27.09 -53.27 -9.93
C LYS A 47 -28.60 -53.23 -9.98
N LYS A 48 -29.26 -53.09 -8.83
CA LYS A 48 -30.72 -53.07 -8.65
C LYS A 48 -31.24 -51.64 -8.51
N LEU A 49 -32.29 -51.29 -9.25
CA LEU A 49 -33.00 -50.00 -9.10
C LEU A 49 -33.70 -49.90 -7.73
N ARG A 50 -33.68 -48.71 -7.10
CA ARG A 50 -34.22 -48.45 -5.74
C ARG A 50 -35.75 -48.35 -5.62
N ILE A 51 -36.50 -48.73 -6.64
CA ILE A 51 -37.96 -48.54 -6.70
C ILE A 51 -38.62 -49.87 -7.07
N ASP A 52 -39.77 -50.17 -6.46
CA ASP A 52 -40.64 -51.26 -6.89
C ASP A 52 -40.95 -51.10 -8.39
N ALA A 53 -40.80 -52.17 -9.20
CA ALA A 53 -40.93 -52.06 -10.65
C ALA A 53 -42.31 -51.53 -11.10
N SER A 54 -43.31 -51.59 -10.20
CA SER A 54 -44.65 -51.04 -10.39
C SER A 54 -44.76 -49.51 -10.28
N PHE A 55 -43.78 -48.80 -9.71
CA PHE A 55 -43.79 -47.33 -9.50
C PHE A 55 -42.65 -46.58 -10.22
N VAL A 56 -41.92 -47.23 -11.13
CA VAL A 56 -40.80 -46.62 -11.88
C VAL A 56 -41.33 -45.63 -12.93
N SER A 57 -40.78 -44.42 -12.97
CA SER A 57 -41.13 -43.43 -13.98
C SER A 57 -40.70 -43.88 -15.39
N LEU A 58 -41.37 -43.37 -16.43
CA LEU A 58 -40.97 -43.64 -17.83
C LEU A 58 -39.52 -43.22 -18.12
N LYS A 59 -39.00 -42.19 -17.44
CA LYS A 59 -37.61 -41.71 -17.58
C LYS A 59 -36.63 -42.73 -17.02
N GLU A 60 -36.82 -43.16 -15.77
CA GLU A 60 -35.92 -44.13 -15.10
C GLU A 60 -35.89 -45.48 -15.81
N ARG A 61 -37.05 -45.95 -16.29
CA ARG A 61 -37.11 -47.18 -17.10
C ARG A 61 -36.34 -47.02 -18.41
N LYS A 62 -36.48 -45.88 -19.08
CA LYS A 62 -35.75 -45.59 -20.33
C LYS A 62 -34.24 -45.50 -20.09
N ASP A 63 -33.79 -44.87 -19.01
CA ASP A 63 -32.38 -44.75 -18.66
C ASP A 63 -31.77 -46.12 -18.28
N PHE A 64 -32.51 -46.97 -17.57
CA PHE A 64 -32.11 -48.35 -17.27
C PHE A 64 -31.90 -49.19 -18.55
N PHE A 65 -32.90 -49.20 -19.45
CA PHE A 65 -32.76 -49.92 -20.72
C PHE A 65 -31.65 -49.34 -21.59
N LYS A 66 -31.42 -48.03 -21.53
CA LYS A 66 -30.34 -47.37 -22.27
C LYS A 66 -28.95 -47.80 -21.79
N GLU A 67 -28.70 -47.74 -20.47
CA GLU A 67 -27.43 -48.16 -19.89
C GLU A 67 -27.13 -49.62 -20.26
N MET A 68 -28.12 -50.49 -20.09
CA MET A 68 -28.03 -51.89 -20.45
C MET A 68 -27.72 -52.11 -21.94
N THR A 69 -28.44 -51.41 -22.83
CA THR A 69 -28.23 -51.52 -24.29
C THR A 69 -26.82 -51.08 -24.68
N MET A 70 -26.29 -50.02 -24.05
CA MET A 70 -24.91 -49.57 -24.27
C MET A 70 -23.91 -50.65 -23.87
N MET A 71 -24.02 -51.20 -22.66
CA MET A 71 -23.10 -52.21 -22.16
C MET A 71 -23.13 -53.50 -22.98
N HIS A 72 -24.30 -53.94 -23.43
CA HIS A 72 -24.43 -55.17 -24.21
C HIS A 72 -23.65 -55.13 -25.53
N ARG A 73 -23.56 -53.95 -26.15
CA ARG A 73 -22.86 -53.74 -27.42
C ARG A 73 -21.35 -53.57 -27.26
N LEU A 74 -20.86 -53.36 -26.03
CA LEU A 74 -19.49 -53.02 -25.72
C LEU A 74 -18.71 -54.19 -25.12
N ARG A 75 -18.45 -55.22 -25.94
CA ARG A 75 -17.62 -56.37 -25.52
C ARG A 75 -16.15 -56.10 -25.82
N PHE A 76 -15.40 -55.72 -24.78
CA PHE A 76 -13.95 -55.53 -24.86
C PHE A 76 -13.27 -55.82 -23.52
N SER A 77 -12.00 -56.26 -23.54
CA SER A 77 -11.26 -56.69 -22.34
C SER A 77 -11.14 -55.62 -21.26
N HIS A 78 -11.25 -54.34 -21.63
CA HIS A 78 -11.16 -53.19 -20.71
C HIS A 78 -12.49 -52.43 -20.57
N ILE A 79 -13.62 -53.06 -20.91
CA ILE A 79 -14.97 -52.55 -20.64
C ILE A 79 -15.70 -53.55 -19.75
N LEU A 80 -16.45 -53.04 -18.76
CA LEU A 80 -17.19 -53.86 -17.80
C LEU A 80 -18.28 -54.67 -18.52
N ASN A 81 -18.18 -55.98 -18.43
CA ASN A 81 -19.04 -56.91 -19.14
C ASN A 81 -20.39 -57.09 -18.43
N VAL A 82 -21.46 -56.96 -19.21
CA VAL A 82 -22.82 -57.29 -18.78
C VAL A 82 -23.13 -58.76 -19.10
N PHE A 83 -23.59 -59.50 -18.10
CA PHE A 83 -24.02 -60.89 -18.28
C PHE A 83 -25.49 -61.00 -18.68
N GLY A 84 -26.35 -60.15 -18.14
CA GLY A 84 -27.77 -60.18 -18.40
C GLY A 84 -28.56 -59.19 -17.55
N VAL A 85 -29.88 -59.34 -17.57
CA VAL A 85 -30.81 -58.52 -16.80
C VAL A 85 -31.83 -59.36 -16.04
N CYS A 86 -32.23 -58.89 -14.86
CA CYS A 86 -33.42 -59.35 -14.17
C CYS A 86 -34.55 -58.35 -14.44
N LEU A 87 -35.66 -58.83 -14.98
CA LEU A 87 -36.85 -58.04 -15.33
C LEU A 87 -38.09 -58.59 -14.59
N ASP A 88 -37.94 -58.84 -13.29
CA ASP A 88 -39.03 -59.33 -12.45
C ASP A 88 -39.91 -58.16 -11.94
N ARG A 89 -41.18 -58.42 -11.63
CA ARG A 89 -42.09 -57.38 -11.09
C ARG A 89 -41.56 -56.72 -9.82
N ASN A 90 -40.77 -57.44 -9.02
CA ASN A 90 -40.23 -56.91 -7.76
C ASN A 90 -38.74 -56.55 -7.87
N CYS A 91 -38.12 -56.71 -9.04
CA CYS A 91 -36.68 -56.50 -9.22
C CYS A 91 -36.32 -56.19 -10.67
N LEU A 92 -35.89 -54.94 -10.91
CA LEU A 92 -35.18 -54.54 -12.12
C LEU A 92 -33.69 -54.42 -11.79
N ALA A 93 -32.87 -55.29 -12.39
CA ALA A 93 -31.43 -55.29 -12.13
C ALA A 93 -30.58 -55.61 -13.37
N ILE A 94 -29.40 -55.01 -13.45
CA ILE A 94 -28.36 -55.36 -14.42
C ILE A 94 -27.33 -56.25 -13.71
N VAL A 95 -27.04 -57.40 -14.30
CA VAL A 95 -26.06 -58.36 -13.76
C VAL A 95 -24.77 -58.22 -14.56
N VAL A 96 -23.70 -57.81 -13.89
CA VAL A 96 -22.38 -57.54 -14.49
C VAL A 96 -21.31 -58.39 -13.82
N GLU A 97 -20.13 -58.43 -14.42
CA GLU A 97 -18.99 -59.09 -13.80
C GLU A 97 -18.58 -58.47 -12.46
N TYR A 98 -18.20 -59.31 -11.51
CA TYR A 98 -17.74 -58.87 -10.20
C TYR A 98 -16.26 -58.45 -10.25
N MET A 99 -15.96 -57.25 -9.76
CA MET A 99 -14.64 -56.64 -9.76
C MET A 99 -14.11 -56.55 -8.33
N SER A 100 -13.30 -57.53 -7.93
CA SER A 100 -12.97 -57.82 -6.53
C SER A 100 -12.16 -56.75 -5.78
N LEU A 101 -11.54 -55.79 -6.47
CA LEU A 101 -10.78 -54.69 -5.86
C LEU A 101 -11.58 -53.38 -5.79
N GLY A 102 -12.85 -53.38 -6.20
CA GLY A 102 -13.66 -52.16 -6.24
C GLY A 102 -13.24 -51.25 -7.40
N SER A 103 -13.27 -49.94 -7.17
CA SER A 103 -12.90 -48.93 -8.16
C SER A 103 -11.43 -48.49 -8.01
N LEU A 104 -10.88 -47.85 -9.05
CA LEU A 104 -9.57 -47.22 -9.00
C LEU A 104 -9.48 -46.19 -7.87
N TYR A 105 -10.60 -45.50 -7.58
CA TYR A 105 -10.70 -44.63 -6.42
C TYR A 105 -10.33 -45.39 -5.14
N ASP A 106 -10.94 -46.55 -4.90
CA ASP A 106 -10.67 -47.39 -3.73
C ASP A 106 -9.23 -47.89 -3.70
N VAL A 107 -8.70 -48.32 -4.85
CA VAL A 107 -7.36 -48.89 -4.93
C VAL A 107 -6.28 -47.86 -4.60
N ILE A 108 -6.37 -46.64 -5.15
CA ILE A 108 -5.38 -45.57 -4.90
C ILE A 108 -5.27 -45.22 -3.41
N ARG A 109 -6.34 -45.35 -2.63
CA ARG A 109 -6.36 -44.99 -1.19
C ARG A 109 -5.94 -46.12 -0.28
N ASN A 110 -6.15 -47.37 -0.70
CA ASN A 110 -5.95 -48.53 0.15
C ASN A 110 -4.67 -49.31 -0.17
N TYR A 111 -4.04 -49.07 -1.32
CA TYR A 111 -2.84 -49.78 -1.75
C TYR A 111 -1.77 -48.81 -2.27
N GLU A 112 -0.52 -49.05 -1.89
CA GLU A 112 0.62 -48.41 -2.52
C GLU A 112 0.88 -49.06 -3.89
N LEU A 113 0.74 -48.28 -4.96
CA LEU A 113 0.93 -48.75 -6.33
C LEU A 113 2.33 -48.34 -6.85
N PRO A 114 3.22 -49.29 -7.13
CA PRO A 114 4.45 -49.03 -7.89
C PRO A 114 4.16 -48.40 -9.25
N TRP A 115 5.10 -47.61 -9.77
CA TRP A 115 4.95 -46.94 -11.06
C TRP A 115 4.68 -47.88 -12.23
N SER A 116 5.21 -49.11 -12.19
CA SER A 116 4.92 -50.13 -13.20
C SER A 116 3.43 -50.51 -13.23
N ASP A 117 2.79 -50.65 -12.07
CA ASP A 117 1.37 -50.93 -11.96
C ASP A 117 0.53 -49.71 -12.36
N ARG A 118 0.94 -48.49 -11.95
CA ARG A 118 0.31 -47.23 -12.37
C ARG A 118 0.29 -47.12 -13.90
N TRP A 119 1.43 -47.38 -14.57
CA TRP A 119 1.51 -47.34 -16.03
C TRP A 119 0.65 -48.41 -16.71
N SER A 120 0.64 -49.62 -16.16
CA SER A 120 -0.22 -50.71 -16.63
C SER A 120 -1.71 -50.32 -16.55
N ILE A 121 -2.13 -49.70 -15.45
CA ILE A 121 -3.50 -49.20 -15.25
C ILE A 121 -3.85 -48.13 -16.30
N VAL A 122 -2.97 -47.13 -16.51
CA VAL A 122 -3.18 -46.07 -17.52
C VAL A 122 -3.30 -46.65 -18.93
N SER A 123 -2.46 -47.63 -19.27
CA SER A 123 -2.54 -48.31 -20.57
C SER A 123 -3.88 -49.00 -20.77
N GLN A 124 -4.44 -49.63 -19.74
CA GLN A 124 -5.74 -50.30 -19.83
C GLN A 124 -6.91 -49.31 -19.92
N ILE A 125 -6.89 -48.24 -19.14
CA ILE A 125 -7.89 -47.15 -19.20
C ILE A 125 -7.93 -46.53 -20.60
N THR A 126 -6.77 -46.18 -21.14
CA THR A 126 -6.66 -45.56 -22.48
C THR A 126 -7.12 -46.50 -23.58
N LYS A 127 -6.82 -47.81 -23.49
CA LYS A 127 -7.36 -48.84 -24.42
C LYS A 127 -8.89 -48.93 -24.34
N GLY A 128 -9.47 -48.89 -23.14
CA GLY A 128 -10.91 -48.89 -22.93
C GLY A 128 -11.58 -47.67 -23.56
N LEU A 129 -11.07 -46.47 -23.29
CA LEU A 129 -11.59 -45.22 -23.87
C LEU A 129 -11.45 -45.19 -25.39
N ASN A 130 -10.29 -45.62 -25.92
CA ASN A 130 -10.09 -45.68 -27.36
C ASN A 130 -11.08 -46.64 -28.03
N HIS A 131 -11.44 -47.76 -27.40
CA HIS A 131 -12.47 -48.66 -27.91
C HIS A 131 -13.84 -47.97 -28.02
N LEU A 132 -14.22 -47.15 -27.03
CA LEU A 132 -15.47 -46.37 -27.07
C LEU A 132 -15.44 -45.31 -28.18
N HIS A 133 -14.34 -44.57 -28.28
CA HIS A 133 -14.17 -43.48 -29.24
C HIS A 133 -14.05 -43.97 -30.70
N GLN A 134 -13.63 -45.22 -30.90
CA GLN A 134 -13.56 -45.85 -32.22
C GLN A 134 -14.80 -46.68 -32.57
N PHE A 135 -15.81 -46.75 -31.69
CA PHE A 135 -17.02 -47.55 -31.92
C PHE A 135 -17.75 -47.10 -33.20
N GLN A 136 -18.19 -48.06 -34.01
CA GLN A 136 -18.85 -47.82 -35.30
C GLN A 136 -20.30 -48.30 -35.27
N PRO A 137 -21.24 -47.63 -35.97
CA PRO A 137 -21.02 -46.49 -36.89
C PRO A 137 -20.81 -45.14 -36.19
N ASN A 138 -21.11 -45.05 -34.88
CA ASN A 138 -21.03 -43.79 -34.13
C ASN A 138 -20.13 -43.95 -32.91
N PRO A 139 -19.10 -43.09 -32.74
CA PRO A 139 -18.30 -43.03 -31.52
C PRO A 139 -19.17 -42.86 -30.27
N ILE A 140 -18.75 -43.48 -29.16
CA ILE A 140 -19.42 -43.36 -27.86
C ILE A 140 -18.62 -42.41 -26.98
N ILE A 141 -19.27 -41.36 -26.46
CA ILE A 141 -18.69 -40.44 -25.47
C ILE A 141 -19.24 -40.84 -24.09
N HIS A 142 -18.36 -41.07 -23.13
CA HIS A 142 -18.72 -41.58 -21.81
C HIS A 142 -19.40 -40.52 -20.94
N ARG A 143 -18.84 -39.30 -20.90
CA ARG A 143 -19.36 -38.10 -20.19
C ARG A 143 -19.34 -38.13 -18.65
N ASP A 144 -18.79 -39.18 -18.03
CA ASP A 144 -18.62 -39.26 -16.56
C ASP A 144 -17.39 -40.11 -16.22
N ILE A 145 -16.27 -39.79 -16.86
CA ILE A 145 -15.00 -40.43 -16.54
C ILE A 145 -14.49 -39.88 -15.20
N LYS A 146 -14.24 -40.79 -14.26
CA LYS A 146 -13.72 -40.54 -12.92
C LYS A 146 -13.14 -41.83 -12.35
N SER A 147 -12.31 -41.74 -11.33
CA SER A 147 -11.68 -42.90 -10.69
C SER A 147 -12.67 -43.91 -10.10
N PHE A 148 -13.89 -43.48 -9.74
CA PHE A 148 -14.98 -44.36 -9.29
C PHE A 148 -15.51 -45.29 -10.39
N ASN A 149 -15.34 -44.94 -11.66
CA ASN A 149 -15.91 -45.66 -12.81
C ASN A 149 -14.90 -46.56 -13.52
N PHE A 150 -13.69 -46.70 -12.97
CA PHE A 150 -12.71 -47.69 -13.40
C PHE A 150 -12.64 -48.83 -12.40
N PHE A 151 -13.26 -49.96 -12.71
CA PHE A 151 -13.33 -51.11 -11.80
C PHE A 151 -12.12 -52.02 -11.95
N MET A 152 -11.68 -52.62 -10.84
CA MET A 152 -10.43 -53.36 -10.76
C MET A 152 -10.60 -54.77 -10.19
N THR A 153 -9.81 -55.72 -10.70
CA THR A 153 -9.68 -57.08 -10.15
C THR A 153 -8.26 -57.60 -10.35
N TRP A 154 -7.93 -58.69 -9.68
CA TRP A 154 -6.64 -59.35 -9.84
C TRP A 154 -6.56 -60.06 -11.21
N GLY A 155 -5.43 -59.93 -11.88
CA GLY A 155 -5.12 -60.73 -13.05
C GLY A 155 -4.99 -62.22 -12.69
N THR A 156 -5.40 -63.08 -13.62
CA THR A 156 -5.17 -64.53 -13.48
C THR A 156 -3.74 -64.89 -13.89
N GLN A 157 -3.29 -66.12 -13.61
CA GLN A 157 -1.97 -66.60 -14.09
C GLN A 157 -1.80 -66.57 -15.62
N LYS A 158 -2.89 -66.39 -16.38
CA LYS A 158 -2.89 -66.24 -17.84
C LYS A 158 -2.90 -64.78 -18.32
N SER A 159 -2.89 -63.82 -17.39
CA SER A 159 -2.92 -62.38 -17.68
C SER A 159 -1.51 -61.81 -17.68
N ASP A 160 -1.19 -60.98 -18.68
CA ASP A 160 0.05 -60.19 -18.71
C ASP A 160 0.05 -59.04 -17.69
N HIS A 161 -1.10 -58.77 -17.06
CA HIS A 161 -1.28 -57.69 -16.09
C HIS A 161 -1.61 -58.25 -14.70
N ARG A 162 -0.94 -57.70 -13.67
CA ARG A 162 -1.24 -57.97 -12.25
C ARG A 162 -2.65 -57.49 -11.85
N PHE A 163 -3.05 -56.34 -12.37
CA PHE A 163 -4.37 -55.75 -12.19
C PHE A 163 -5.08 -55.67 -13.53
N ILE A 164 -6.36 -56.05 -13.56
CA ILE A 164 -7.25 -55.84 -14.71
C ILE A 164 -8.14 -54.65 -14.40
N VAL A 165 -8.18 -53.68 -15.32
CA VAL A 165 -8.98 -52.46 -15.22
C VAL A 165 -10.04 -52.44 -16.31
N LYS A 166 -11.28 -52.09 -15.93
CA LYS A 166 -12.42 -52.02 -16.84
C LYS A 166 -13.23 -50.74 -16.63
N VAL A 167 -13.56 -50.05 -17.72
CA VAL A 167 -14.43 -48.87 -17.70
C VAL A 167 -15.88 -49.32 -17.52
N GLY A 168 -16.61 -48.72 -16.58
CA GLY A 168 -18.02 -48.99 -16.33
C GLY A 168 -18.84 -47.73 -16.09
N ASP A 169 -20.12 -47.91 -15.74
CA ASP A 169 -21.14 -46.86 -15.53
C ASP A 169 -21.50 -46.04 -16.79
N PHE A 170 -22.23 -46.68 -17.70
CA PHE A 170 -22.61 -46.12 -19.00
C PHE A 170 -23.94 -45.35 -19.02
N GLY A 171 -24.57 -45.11 -17.86
CA GLY A 171 -25.87 -44.43 -17.79
C GLY A 171 -25.85 -43.02 -18.41
N SER A 172 -24.70 -42.36 -18.26
CA SER A 172 -24.44 -41.03 -18.82
C SER A 172 -23.94 -41.07 -20.27
N SER A 173 -23.58 -42.22 -20.83
CA SER A 173 -22.94 -42.27 -22.15
C SER A 173 -23.90 -42.00 -23.31
N ARG A 174 -23.38 -41.49 -24.44
CA ARG A 174 -24.16 -41.19 -25.65
C ARG A 174 -23.37 -41.52 -26.92
N PHE A 175 -24.08 -41.95 -27.96
CA PHE A 175 -23.55 -41.99 -29.31
C PHE A 175 -23.41 -40.57 -29.85
N ARG A 176 -22.29 -40.28 -30.51
CA ARG A 176 -22.10 -39.02 -31.22
C ARG A 176 -23.04 -38.97 -32.46
N PRO A 177 -23.76 -37.86 -32.70
CA PRO A 177 -24.60 -37.72 -33.89
C PRO A 177 -23.77 -37.74 -35.19
N MET A 178 -24.31 -38.32 -36.27
CA MET A 178 -23.65 -38.38 -37.59
C MET A 178 -23.51 -37.01 -38.27
N SER A 179 -24.42 -36.07 -37.99
CA SER A 179 -24.30 -34.68 -38.42
C SER A 179 -23.30 -33.99 -37.49
N GLY A 180 -22.28 -33.30 -38.00
CA GLY A 180 -21.24 -32.62 -37.20
C GLY A 180 -21.72 -31.57 -36.18
N SER A 181 -23.01 -31.47 -35.90
CA SER A 181 -23.58 -30.77 -34.76
C SER A 181 -23.08 -31.37 -33.44
N GLN A 182 -22.49 -30.52 -32.58
CA GLN A 182 -22.16 -30.85 -31.20
C GLN A 182 -23.40 -31.39 -30.46
N LEU A 183 -23.19 -32.26 -29.47
CA LEU A 183 -24.26 -32.79 -28.62
C LEU A 183 -24.81 -31.67 -27.72
N THR A 184 -25.78 -30.89 -28.21
CA THR A 184 -26.38 -29.75 -27.48
C THR A 184 -27.42 -30.15 -26.43
N THR A 185 -27.29 -31.33 -25.81
CA THR A 185 -28.26 -31.74 -24.77
C THR A 185 -28.11 -30.86 -23.53
N ILE A 186 -29.20 -30.19 -23.15
CA ILE A 186 -29.34 -29.17 -22.10
C ILE A 186 -29.03 -29.71 -20.68
N GLU A 187 -29.07 -31.02 -20.45
CA GLU A 187 -28.73 -31.62 -19.16
C GLU A 187 -27.20 -31.74 -19.02
N ARG A 188 -26.61 -30.93 -18.13
CA ARG A 188 -25.23 -31.08 -17.65
C ARG A 188 -25.10 -32.40 -16.87
N VAL A 189 -24.18 -33.25 -17.29
CA VAL A 189 -23.92 -34.58 -16.71
C VAL A 189 -22.41 -34.76 -16.49
N GLY A 190 -22.03 -35.38 -15.37
CA GLY A 190 -20.64 -35.64 -15.03
C GLY A 190 -20.27 -35.16 -13.64
N THR A 191 -19.17 -35.69 -13.11
CA THR A 191 -18.70 -35.37 -11.75
C THR A 191 -17.65 -34.27 -11.79
N ILE A 192 -17.98 -33.15 -11.14
CA ILE A 192 -17.33 -31.83 -11.31
C ILE A 192 -15.81 -31.87 -11.15
N ARG A 193 -15.30 -32.62 -10.16
CA ARG A 193 -13.86 -32.71 -9.86
C ARG A 193 -13.02 -33.31 -10.99
N TRP A 194 -13.63 -34.08 -11.89
CA TRP A 194 -12.96 -34.70 -13.04
C TRP A 194 -13.43 -34.12 -14.38
N MET A 195 -14.42 -33.22 -14.38
CA MET A 195 -14.95 -32.65 -15.62
C MET A 195 -13.96 -31.73 -16.30
N ALA A 196 -13.94 -31.79 -17.62
CA ALA A 196 -13.20 -30.86 -18.46
C ALA A 196 -13.78 -29.44 -18.35
N PRO A 197 -12.95 -28.39 -18.33
CA PRO A 197 -13.39 -27.01 -18.11
C PRO A 197 -14.40 -26.54 -19.15
N GLU A 198 -14.30 -26.99 -20.41
CA GLU A 198 -15.25 -26.66 -21.49
C GLU A 198 -16.68 -27.17 -21.24
N LEU A 199 -16.89 -28.02 -20.22
CA LEU A 199 -18.21 -28.55 -19.83
C LEU A 199 -18.86 -27.77 -18.68
N LEU A 200 -18.17 -26.76 -18.14
CA LEU A 200 -18.66 -25.91 -17.05
C LEU A 200 -19.60 -24.76 -17.47
N PRO A 201 -19.62 -24.26 -18.72
CA PRO A 201 -20.62 -23.28 -19.17
C PRO A 201 -22.07 -23.79 -19.17
N THR A 202 -23.06 -22.89 -19.30
CA THR A 202 -24.50 -23.21 -19.31
C THR A 202 -24.93 -24.13 -20.45
N HIS A 203 -24.14 -24.22 -21.52
CA HIS A 203 -24.37 -25.09 -22.67
C HIS A 203 -23.14 -25.95 -22.98
N PRO A 204 -22.91 -27.04 -22.21
CA PRO A 204 -21.72 -27.87 -22.37
C PRO A 204 -21.74 -28.64 -23.70
N SER A 205 -20.62 -28.60 -24.43
CA SER A 205 -20.41 -29.42 -25.63
C SER A 205 -19.52 -30.61 -25.31
N TYR A 206 -20.13 -31.76 -25.06
CA TYR A 206 -19.39 -33.00 -24.81
C TYR A 206 -18.72 -33.54 -26.08
N THR A 207 -17.43 -33.89 -25.96
CA THR A 207 -16.63 -34.45 -27.05
C THR A 207 -15.81 -35.64 -26.55
N MET A 208 -15.11 -36.31 -27.47
CA MET A 208 -14.14 -37.35 -27.08
C MET A 208 -12.98 -36.76 -26.28
N THR A 209 -12.59 -35.49 -26.53
CA THR A 209 -11.49 -34.84 -25.81
C THR A 209 -11.85 -34.51 -24.37
N SER A 210 -13.14 -34.28 -24.07
CA SER A 210 -13.56 -34.09 -22.68
C SER A 210 -13.39 -35.38 -21.85
N ASP A 211 -13.63 -36.56 -22.43
CA ASP A 211 -13.33 -37.85 -21.75
C ASP A 211 -11.80 -38.01 -21.54
N VAL A 212 -10.98 -37.57 -22.50
CA VAL A 212 -9.51 -37.62 -22.41
C VAL A 212 -8.99 -36.72 -21.29
N TYR A 213 -9.52 -35.50 -21.15
CA TYR A 213 -9.20 -34.61 -20.04
C TYR A 213 -9.53 -35.26 -18.70
N SER A 214 -10.76 -35.79 -18.56
CA SER A 214 -11.19 -36.46 -17.34
C SER A 214 -10.33 -37.68 -17.00
N ALA A 215 -9.89 -38.45 -18.01
CA ALA A 215 -8.91 -39.52 -17.83
C ALA A 215 -7.56 -38.98 -17.35
N GLY A 216 -7.11 -37.84 -17.88
CA GLY A 216 -5.93 -37.11 -17.40
C GLY A 216 -6.03 -36.73 -15.92
N VAL A 217 -7.19 -36.28 -15.44
CA VAL A 217 -7.41 -36.00 -14.02
C VAL A 217 -7.33 -37.27 -13.17
N CYS A 218 -7.86 -38.41 -13.65
CA CYS A 218 -7.70 -39.71 -12.98
C CYS A 218 -6.24 -40.16 -12.93
N ILE A 219 -5.45 -39.88 -13.98
CA ILE A 219 -4.00 -40.14 -13.99
C ILE A 219 -3.32 -39.24 -12.94
N TRP A 220 -3.63 -37.94 -12.91
CA TRP A 220 -3.10 -37.02 -11.91
C TRP A 220 -3.42 -37.48 -10.48
N GLU A 221 -4.68 -37.87 -10.22
CA GLU A 221 -5.14 -38.41 -8.94
C GLU A 221 -4.35 -39.65 -8.55
N MET A 222 -4.12 -40.57 -9.50
CA MET A 222 -3.30 -41.75 -9.28
C MET A 222 -1.82 -41.42 -9.06
N THR A 223 -1.28 -40.36 -9.67
CA THR A 223 0.14 -39.99 -9.48
C THR A 223 0.40 -39.27 -8.16
N THR A 224 -0.58 -38.52 -7.68
CA THR A 224 -0.45 -37.67 -6.48
C THR A 224 -1.04 -38.29 -5.23
N ASP A 225 -1.86 -39.34 -5.39
CA ASP A 225 -2.67 -39.96 -4.33
C ASP A 225 -3.60 -38.95 -3.62
N ARG A 226 -3.92 -37.83 -4.31
CA ARG A 226 -4.77 -36.75 -3.79
C ARG A 226 -6.10 -36.71 -4.52
N LEU A 227 -7.17 -36.43 -3.78
CA LEU A 227 -8.48 -36.13 -4.36
C LEU A 227 -8.40 -34.80 -5.15
N PRO A 228 -8.82 -34.75 -6.43
CA PRO A 228 -8.83 -33.51 -7.20
C PRO A 228 -9.66 -32.42 -6.51
N TYR A 229 -9.07 -31.24 -6.34
CA TYR A 229 -9.70 -30.04 -5.77
C TYR A 229 -10.27 -30.24 -4.35
N LYS A 230 -9.63 -31.06 -3.49
CA LYS A 230 -10.13 -31.44 -2.16
C LYS A 230 -10.63 -30.25 -1.30
N GLU A 231 -9.98 -29.10 -1.42
CA GLU A 231 -10.21 -27.89 -0.62
C GLU A 231 -11.44 -27.09 -1.08
N LEU A 232 -11.93 -27.33 -2.30
CA LEU A 232 -13.05 -26.61 -2.88
C LEU A 232 -14.36 -27.35 -2.65
N THR A 233 -15.36 -26.62 -2.17
CA THR A 233 -16.76 -27.07 -2.19
C THR A 233 -17.29 -26.98 -3.63
N THR A 234 -18.29 -27.80 -3.95
CA THR A 234 -18.85 -27.90 -5.30
C THR A 234 -19.29 -26.55 -5.88
N ASP A 235 -19.89 -25.70 -5.04
CA ASP A 235 -20.40 -24.39 -5.45
C ASP A 235 -19.29 -23.35 -5.61
N HIS A 236 -18.25 -23.39 -4.75
CA HIS A 236 -17.07 -22.52 -4.89
C HIS A 236 -16.25 -22.86 -6.15
N TYR A 237 -16.15 -24.14 -6.50
CA TYR A 237 -15.47 -24.57 -7.73
C TYR A 237 -16.18 -24.03 -8.99
N TYR A 238 -17.52 -23.95 -9.00
CA TYR A 238 -18.27 -23.38 -10.12
C TYR A 238 -18.00 -21.89 -10.28
N LEU A 239 -18.03 -21.12 -9.20
CA LEU A 239 -17.76 -19.68 -9.25
C LEU A 239 -16.30 -19.41 -9.67
N GLU A 240 -15.32 -20.07 -9.03
CA GLU A 240 -13.90 -19.86 -9.36
C GLU A 240 -13.55 -20.24 -10.81
N LEU A 241 -14.08 -21.36 -11.35
CA LEU A 241 -13.79 -21.74 -12.74
C LEU A 241 -14.63 -21.04 -13.78
N GLU A 242 -15.88 -20.67 -13.50
CA GLU A 242 -16.67 -19.88 -14.44
C GLU A 242 -16.07 -18.48 -14.59
N ASP A 243 -15.58 -17.89 -13.51
CA ASP A 243 -14.81 -16.65 -13.55
C ASP A 243 -13.45 -16.86 -14.25
N THR A 244 -12.76 -17.97 -13.98
CA THR A 244 -11.50 -18.31 -14.70
C THR A 244 -11.72 -18.51 -16.21
N ILE A 245 -12.81 -19.15 -16.64
CA ILE A 245 -13.15 -19.43 -18.04
C ILE A 245 -13.62 -18.15 -18.75
N LYS A 246 -14.49 -17.35 -18.12
CA LYS A 246 -14.87 -16.02 -18.63
C LYS A 246 -13.64 -15.12 -18.81
N CYS A 247 -12.65 -15.25 -17.92
CA CYS A 247 -11.35 -14.62 -18.08
C CYS A 247 -10.52 -15.21 -19.22
N THR A 248 -10.44 -16.54 -19.35
CA THR A 248 -9.59 -17.15 -20.40
C THR A 248 -10.12 -16.91 -21.81
N GLU A 249 -11.44 -16.90 -22.01
CA GLU A 249 -12.06 -16.57 -23.31
C GLU A 249 -11.87 -15.09 -23.70
N ARG A 250 -11.85 -14.17 -22.72
CA ARG A 250 -11.50 -12.75 -22.95
C ARG A 250 -10.01 -12.53 -23.19
N PHE A 251 -9.14 -13.33 -22.57
CA PHE A 251 -7.68 -13.26 -22.73
C PHE A 251 -7.14 -13.79 -24.07
N ALA A 252 -7.96 -14.50 -24.87
CA ALA A 252 -7.55 -15.01 -26.19
C ALA A 252 -7.57 -13.93 -27.30
N ALA A 253 -8.19 -12.76 -27.04
CA ALA A 253 -8.10 -11.60 -27.91
C ALA A 253 -6.93 -10.73 -27.42
N SER A 254 -5.89 -10.58 -28.24
CA SER A 254 -4.66 -9.85 -27.96
C SER A 254 -4.81 -8.33 -27.78
N THR A 255 -5.99 -7.81 -27.45
CA THR A 255 -6.24 -6.38 -27.27
C THR A 255 -7.46 -6.14 -26.37
N LEU A 256 -7.22 -5.61 -25.17
CA LEU A 256 -8.23 -5.14 -24.21
C LEU A 256 -8.25 -3.60 -24.11
N SER A 257 -7.54 -2.93 -25.01
CA SER A 257 -7.50 -1.47 -25.11
C SER A 257 -8.88 -0.86 -25.37
N ASP A 258 -9.03 0.40 -24.97
CA ASP A 258 -10.23 1.22 -25.21
C ASP A 258 -11.50 0.66 -24.50
N GLN A 259 -11.30 -0.03 -23.37
CA GLN A 259 -12.36 -0.51 -22.48
C GLN A 259 -12.16 0.03 -21.07
N GLU A 260 -13.22 0.54 -20.44
CA GLU A 260 -13.16 0.93 -19.02
C GLU A 260 -13.10 -0.33 -18.14
N PHE A 261 -12.06 -0.41 -17.30
CA PHE A 261 -11.92 -1.44 -16.28
C PHE A 261 -12.03 -0.82 -14.89
N LEU A 262 -12.81 -1.45 -14.02
CA LEU A 262 -12.78 -1.17 -12.59
C LEU A 262 -11.54 -1.81 -11.95
N ASP A 263 -11.16 -1.36 -10.76
CA ASP A 263 -10.01 -1.93 -10.04
C ASP A 263 -10.19 -3.43 -9.75
N GLU A 264 -11.44 -3.87 -9.52
CA GLU A 264 -11.80 -5.28 -9.35
C GLU A 264 -11.54 -6.10 -10.64
N ASP A 265 -11.81 -5.53 -11.81
CA ASP A 265 -11.49 -6.17 -13.10
C ASP A 265 -9.97 -6.34 -13.26
N MET A 266 -9.18 -5.39 -12.77
CA MET A 266 -7.73 -5.46 -12.81
C MET A 266 -7.14 -6.50 -11.85
N ALA A 267 -7.77 -6.74 -10.70
CA ALA A 267 -7.44 -7.86 -9.81
C ALA A 267 -7.69 -9.22 -10.47
N VAL A 268 -8.76 -9.29 -11.25
CA VAL A 268 -9.10 -10.46 -12.04
C VAL A 268 -8.08 -10.68 -13.19
N ILE A 269 -7.72 -9.63 -13.93
CA ILE A 269 -6.68 -9.66 -14.97
C ILE A 269 -5.32 -10.08 -14.39
N SER A 270 -4.98 -9.56 -13.22
CA SER A 270 -3.77 -9.94 -12.47
C SER A 270 -3.73 -11.43 -12.13
N THR A 271 -4.83 -11.94 -11.57
CA THR A 271 -4.96 -13.36 -11.23
C THR A 271 -4.85 -14.23 -12.48
N ALA A 272 -5.45 -13.82 -13.59
CA ALA A 272 -5.31 -14.50 -14.87
C ALA A 272 -3.85 -14.50 -15.35
N LEU A 273 -3.12 -13.38 -15.24
CA LEU A 273 -1.69 -13.33 -15.57
C LEU A 273 -0.83 -14.30 -14.75
N THR A 274 -1.14 -14.53 -13.46
CA THR A 274 -0.38 -15.50 -12.66
C THR A 274 -0.46 -16.94 -13.19
N ARG A 275 -1.54 -17.27 -13.90
CA ARG A 275 -1.83 -18.63 -14.41
C ARG A 275 -1.66 -18.75 -15.91
N ASN A 276 -1.59 -17.63 -16.64
CA ASN A 276 -1.53 -17.61 -18.09
C ASN A 276 -0.12 -17.94 -18.59
N GLN A 277 0.02 -19.09 -19.25
CA GLN A 277 1.30 -19.53 -19.84
C GLN A 277 1.41 -19.28 -21.36
N ALA A 278 0.44 -18.62 -21.98
CA ALA A 278 0.37 -18.47 -23.43
C ALA A 278 0.43 -17.02 -23.93
N CYS A 279 -0.08 -16.07 -23.15
CA CYS A 279 -0.14 -14.65 -23.49
C CYS A 279 1.26 -14.04 -23.46
N LYS A 280 1.72 -13.55 -24.62
CA LYS A 280 3.00 -12.86 -24.78
C LYS A 280 2.84 -11.35 -24.85
N ASP A 281 1.68 -10.88 -25.28
CA ASP A 281 1.39 -9.46 -25.50
C ASP A 281 0.04 -9.12 -24.86
N LEU A 282 0.04 -8.14 -23.95
CA LEU A 282 -1.16 -7.63 -23.29
C LEU A 282 -1.25 -6.13 -23.54
N ALA A 283 -2.30 -5.71 -24.25
CA ALA A 283 -2.58 -4.31 -24.51
C ALA A 283 -3.81 -3.85 -23.72
N LEU A 284 -3.59 -2.88 -22.85
CA LEU A 284 -4.54 -2.24 -21.95
C LEU A 284 -4.52 -0.72 -22.13
N ARG A 285 -4.11 -0.25 -23.31
CA ARG A 285 -4.06 1.19 -23.62
C ARG A 285 -5.43 1.85 -23.54
N ASN A 286 -5.50 3.06 -22.97
CA ASN A 286 -6.70 3.89 -22.89
C ASN A 286 -7.89 3.15 -22.26
N SER A 287 -7.67 2.55 -21.10
CA SER A 287 -8.62 1.65 -20.45
C SER A 287 -9.09 2.14 -19.08
N ASP A 288 -8.88 3.43 -18.81
CA ASP A 288 -9.14 4.12 -17.53
C ASP A 288 -8.57 3.40 -16.29
N ILE A 289 -7.43 2.73 -16.46
CA ILE A 289 -6.78 2.02 -15.35
C ILE A 289 -6.22 3.05 -14.37
N THR A 290 -6.65 2.92 -13.11
CA THR A 290 -6.23 3.76 -11.99
C THR A 290 -4.88 3.28 -11.40
N PRO A 291 -4.25 4.05 -10.48
CA PRO A 291 -3.08 3.59 -9.74
C PRO A 291 -3.32 2.30 -8.94
N ILE A 292 -4.57 2.07 -8.50
CA ILE A 292 -4.98 0.86 -7.75
C ILE A 292 -5.07 -0.32 -8.72
N GLY A 293 -5.77 -0.17 -9.84
CA GLY A 293 -5.89 -1.20 -10.86
C GLY A 293 -4.54 -1.70 -11.37
N VAL A 294 -3.59 -0.79 -11.61
CA VAL A 294 -2.24 -1.21 -12.05
C VAL A 294 -1.42 -1.85 -10.92
N THR A 295 -1.68 -1.51 -9.66
CA THR A 295 -1.06 -2.20 -8.51
C THR A 295 -1.52 -3.65 -8.44
N PHE A 296 -2.80 -3.92 -8.69
CA PHE A 296 -3.26 -5.30 -8.83
C PHE A 296 -2.55 -6.01 -9.97
N LEU A 297 -2.47 -5.39 -11.15
CA LEU A 297 -1.77 -5.95 -12.31
C LEU A 297 -0.31 -6.31 -12.00
N SER A 298 0.38 -5.47 -11.23
CA SER A 298 1.75 -5.71 -10.74
C SER A 298 1.92 -7.00 -9.94
N LEU A 299 0.91 -7.46 -9.21
CA LEU A 299 0.96 -8.75 -8.48
C LEU A 299 1.01 -9.93 -9.46
N GLY A 300 0.24 -9.85 -10.54
CA GLY A 300 0.20 -10.85 -11.60
C GLY A 300 1.49 -10.89 -12.39
N LEU A 301 2.00 -9.71 -12.75
CA LEU A 301 3.28 -9.52 -13.41
C LEU A 301 4.45 -10.07 -12.58
N ALA A 302 4.44 -9.95 -11.25
CA ALA A 302 5.56 -10.39 -10.41
C ALA A 302 5.88 -11.88 -10.54
N VAL A 303 4.87 -12.71 -10.83
CA VAL A 303 5.02 -14.17 -10.93
C VAL A 303 4.81 -14.69 -12.35
N ASN A 304 4.32 -13.85 -13.28
CA ASN A 304 4.16 -14.23 -14.67
C ASN A 304 5.52 -14.40 -15.36
N CYS A 305 5.70 -15.52 -16.06
CA CYS A 305 6.94 -15.89 -16.74
C CYS A 305 6.79 -16.05 -18.26
N THR A 306 5.75 -15.43 -18.85
CA THR A 306 5.37 -15.66 -20.26
C THR A 306 5.11 -14.38 -21.04
N LEU A 307 4.59 -13.36 -20.38
CA LEU A 307 4.31 -12.06 -20.95
C LEU A 307 5.63 -11.36 -21.29
N THR A 308 5.78 -10.98 -22.56
CA THR A 308 6.95 -10.29 -23.11
C THR A 308 6.68 -8.83 -23.43
N SER A 309 5.42 -8.46 -23.73
CA SER A 309 5.00 -7.08 -23.99
C SER A 309 3.76 -6.69 -23.17
N LEU A 310 3.81 -5.51 -22.55
CA LEU A 310 2.69 -4.88 -21.87
C LEU A 310 2.53 -3.44 -22.37
N ASP A 311 1.31 -3.07 -22.76
CA ASP A 311 0.95 -1.69 -23.10
C ASP A 311 -0.08 -1.14 -22.13
N LEU A 312 0.35 -0.16 -21.33
CA LEU A 312 -0.49 0.57 -20.38
C LEU A 312 -0.66 2.04 -20.79
N SER A 313 -0.31 2.41 -22.03
CA SER A 313 -0.34 3.80 -22.48
C SER A 313 -1.74 4.43 -22.31
N GLU A 314 -1.81 5.75 -22.14
CA GLU A 314 -3.08 6.51 -22.08
C GLU A 314 -4.02 6.12 -20.92
N ASN A 315 -3.49 5.52 -19.85
CA ASN A 315 -4.20 5.32 -18.59
C ASN A 315 -3.85 6.41 -17.55
N SER A 316 -4.57 6.49 -16.43
CA SER A 316 -4.26 7.43 -15.34
C SER A 316 -3.51 6.73 -14.20
N LEU A 317 -2.29 6.24 -14.48
CA LEU A 317 -1.53 5.39 -13.55
C LEU A 317 -0.91 6.14 -12.37
N GLU A 318 -0.68 7.44 -12.55
CA GLU A 318 0.01 8.32 -11.59
C GLU A 318 1.41 7.81 -11.16
N ALA A 319 2.09 8.56 -10.30
CA ALA A 319 3.44 8.19 -9.84
C ALA A 319 3.43 6.88 -9.03
N VAL A 320 2.38 6.66 -8.23
CA VAL A 320 2.26 5.48 -7.36
C VAL A 320 2.07 4.20 -8.17
N GLY A 321 1.19 4.23 -9.18
CA GLY A 321 0.94 3.06 -10.02
C GLY A 321 2.18 2.66 -10.81
N VAL A 322 2.93 3.63 -11.34
CA VAL A 322 4.17 3.33 -12.07
C VAL A 322 5.32 2.91 -11.18
N ALA A 323 5.45 3.45 -9.97
CA ALA A 323 6.43 2.96 -9.00
C ALA A 323 6.22 1.47 -8.67
N ASN A 324 4.96 1.04 -8.56
CA ASN A 324 4.62 -0.37 -8.34
C ASN A 324 4.94 -1.25 -9.55
N VAL A 325 4.67 -0.77 -10.77
CA VAL A 325 5.08 -1.48 -11.99
C VAL A 325 6.61 -1.59 -12.06
N ALA A 326 7.34 -0.49 -11.82
CA ALA A 326 8.80 -0.47 -11.84
C ALA A 326 9.41 -1.44 -10.82
N ARG A 327 8.85 -1.51 -9.59
CA ARG A 327 9.28 -2.47 -8.57
C ARG A 327 9.06 -3.91 -9.03
N THR A 328 7.91 -4.21 -9.60
CA THR A 328 7.62 -5.55 -10.15
C THR A 328 8.60 -5.95 -11.26
N LEU A 329 9.00 -5.01 -12.12
CA LEU A 329 9.94 -5.29 -13.20
C LEU A 329 11.37 -5.58 -12.73
N HIS A 330 11.74 -5.17 -11.52
CA HIS A 330 13.03 -5.55 -10.93
C HIS A 330 13.17 -7.07 -10.84
N ASP A 331 12.08 -7.77 -10.50
CA ASP A 331 12.07 -9.22 -10.29
C ASP A 331 11.52 -9.99 -11.50
N ASN A 332 10.73 -9.34 -12.37
CA ASN A 332 10.22 -9.96 -13.60
C ASN A 332 11.30 -10.00 -14.70
N SER A 333 11.69 -11.21 -15.11
CA SER A 333 12.73 -11.45 -16.12
C SER A 333 12.22 -11.70 -17.53
N THR A 334 10.90 -11.74 -17.74
CA THR A 334 10.29 -12.15 -19.02
C THR A 334 9.72 -10.99 -19.82
N LEU A 335 9.27 -9.92 -19.15
CA LEU A 335 8.79 -8.73 -19.82
C LEU A 335 9.97 -7.97 -20.45
N THR A 336 9.98 -7.89 -21.78
CA THR A 336 11.05 -7.23 -22.54
C THR A 336 10.61 -5.89 -23.13
N THR A 337 9.30 -5.66 -23.22
CA THR A 337 8.72 -4.44 -23.79
C THR A 337 7.61 -3.90 -22.89
N LEU A 338 7.75 -2.66 -22.44
CA LEU A 338 6.72 -1.95 -21.68
C LEU A 338 6.43 -0.60 -22.34
N ARG A 339 5.16 -0.32 -22.64
CA ARG A 339 4.70 0.98 -23.17
C ARG A 339 3.90 1.73 -22.09
N LEU A 340 4.32 2.95 -21.79
CA LEU A 340 3.74 3.82 -20.74
C LEU A 340 3.43 5.23 -21.25
N ASN A 341 3.27 5.43 -22.56
CA ASN A 341 3.07 6.78 -23.10
C ASN A 341 1.78 7.40 -22.55
N SER A 342 1.78 8.69 -22.20
CA SER A 342 0.59 9.42 -21.76
C SER A 342 -0.15 8.82 -20.54
N THR A 343 0.58 8.20 -19.60
CA THR A 343 0.00 7.48 -18.44
C THR A 343 -0.30 8.35 -17.21
N LYS A 344 -0.27 9.68 -17.37
CA LYS A 344 -0.31 10.66 -16.25
C LYS A 344 0.64 10.30 -15.09
N MET A 345 1.74 9.58 -15.37
CA MET A 345 2.82 9.28 -14.42
C MET A 345 3.23 10.52 -13.61
N GLY A 346 3.14 11.67 -14.28
CA GLY A 346 3.61 12.93 -13.76
C GLY A 346 5.13 12.90 -13.67
N ASP A 347 5.78 13.74 -14.43
CA ASP A 347 7.16 14.15 -14.23
C ASP A 347 7.29 15.09 -13.00
N LYS A 348 6.21 15.23 -12.20
CA LYS A 348 6.09 16.25 -11.16
C LYS A 348 5.70 15.79 -9.75
N GLY A 349 4.94 14.71 -9.54
CA GLY A 349 4.40 14.42 -8.19
C GLY A 349 3.34 15.45 -7.74
N GLN A 350 2.32 15.02 -7.00
CA GLN A 350 1.10 15.82 -6.83
C GLN A 350 1.34 17.16 -6.11
N LEU A 351 2.19 17.21 -5.10
CA LEU A 351 2.51 18.47 -4.41
C LEU A 351 3.27 19.46 -5.32
N GLN A 352 4.11 18.99 -6.24
CA GLN A 352 4.74 19.87 -7.23
C GLN A 352 3.73 20.40 -8.24
N ILE A 353 2.73 19.59 -8.62
CA ILE A 353 1.64 20.04 -9.49
C ILE A 353 0.85 21.14 -8.79
N ILE A 354 0.50 20.94 -7.52
CA ILE A 354 -0.16 21.95 -6.69
C ILE A 354 0.68 23.21 -6.61
N ALA A 355 1.98 23.09 -6.33
CA ALA A 355 2.89 24.23 -6.29
C ALA A 355 2.91 24.97 -7.65
N ASP A 356 3.16 24.27 -8.75
CA ASP A 356 3.27 24.85 -10.10
C ASP A 356 1.97 25.55 -10.53
N GLN A 357 0.81 24.99 -10.20
CA GLN A 357 -0.50 25.62 -10.45
C GLN A 357 -0.75 26.87 -9.60
N ASN A 358 0.01 27.03 -8.51
CA ASN A 358 -0.10 28.13 -7.56
C ASN A 358 1.20 28.94 -7.48
N ASN A 359 1.77 29.26 -8.65
CA ASN A 359 2.95 30.12 -8.79
C ASN A 359 4.24 29.53 -8.17
N GLY A 360 4.33 28.20 -8.15
CA GLY A 360 5.48 27.45 -7.64
C GLY A 360 5.55 27.35 -6.12
N ASN A 361 4.45 27.58 -5.39
CA ASN A 361 4.48 27.86 -3.95
C ASN A 361 3.35 27.15 -3.17
N ARG A 362 3.66 26.70 -1.94
CA ARG A 362 2.70 26.09 -0.99
C ARG A 362 2.79 26.68 0.43
N ALA A 363 3.36 27.88 0.56
CA ALA A 363 3.46 28.62 1.81
C ALA A 363 2.10 29.05 2.33
N ILE A 364 2.00 29.27 3.64
CA ILE A 364 0.74 29.65 4.27
C ILE A 364 0.13 30.92 3.68
N GLY A 365 -1.20 31.01 3.69
CA GLY A 365 -1.94 32.13 3.10
C GLY A 365 -1.95 32.15 1.57
N THR A 366 -1.32 31.17 0.90
CA THR A 366 -1.41 30.99 -0.55
C THR A 366 -2.48 29.98 -0.94
N ARG A 367 -2.92 30.03 -2.21
CA ARG A 367 -3.82 29.01 -2.77
C ARG A 367 -3.16 27.62 -2.83
N GLY A 368 -1.83 27.55 -2.93
CA GLY A 368 -1.10 26.28 -2.97
C GLY A 368 -1.11 25.55 -1.63
N PHE A 369 -1.07 26.28 -0.51
CA PHE A 369 -1.26 25.72 0.82
C PHE A 369 -2.66 25.12 0.97
N ASN A 370 -3.70 25.87 0.65
CA ASN A 370 -5.08 25.38 0.72
C ASN A 370 -5.30 24.15 -0.18
N ALA A 371 -4.78 24.17 -1.40
CA ALA A 371 -4.84 23.02 -2.31
C ALA A 371 -4.06 21.79 -1.80
N THR A 372 -3.01 21.99 -1.00
CA THR A 372 -2.30 20.91 -0.30
C THR A 372 -3.22 20.26 0.74
N LEU A 373 -3.87 21.08 1.58
CA LEU A 373 -4.82 20.60 2.59
C LEU A 373 -6.01 19.87 1.94
N ASP A 374 -6.60 20.44 0.89
CA ASP A 374 -7.70 19.82 0.14
C ASP A 374 -7.31 18.45 -0.43
N TYR A 375 -6.08 18.35 -0.97
CA TYR A 375 -5.55 17.09 -1.48
C TYR A 375 -5.43 16.03 -0.38
N ILE A 376 -4.83 16.38 0.77
CA ILE A 376 -4.67 15.46 1.90
C ILE A 376 -6.05 14.98 2.38
N THR A 377 -6.98 15.90 2.63
CA THR A 377 -8.35 15.57 3.08
C THR A 377 -9.05 14.68 2.06
N SER A 378 -9.02 15.03 0.77
CA SER A 378 -9.63 14.24 -0.28
C SER A 378 -9.07 12.81 -0.35
N GLN A 379 -7.76 12.63 -0.19
CA GLN A 379 -7.15 11.30 -0.19
C GLN A 379 -7.60 10.48 1.01
N LEU A 380 -7.66 11.08 2.20
CA LEU A 380 -8.12 10.41 3.42
C LEU A 380 -9.60 10.01 3.33
N GLU A 381 -10.47 10.92 2.86
CA GLU A 381 -11.92 10.69 2.74
C GLU A 381 -12.25 9.59 1.73
N GLN A 382 -11.54 9.56 0.59
CA GLN A 382 -11.86 8.63 -0.51
C GLN A 382 -11.27 7.24 -0.29
N ASN A 383 -10.16 7.13 0.44
CA ASN A 383 -9.36 5.90 0.50
C ASN A 383 -9.27 5.28 1.90
N THR A 384 -9.86 5.91 2.92
CA THR A 384 -9.78 5.42 4.31
C THR A 384 -11.10 5.54 5.05
N ASN A 385 -11.15 4.91 6.22
CA ASN A 385 -12.20 5.09 7.23
C ASN A 385 -11.66 5.80 8.49
N LEU A 386 -10.56 6.55 8.36
CA LEU A 386 -10.01 7.34 9.46
C LEU A 386 -10.97 8.48 9.81
N VAL A 387 -11.01 8.85 11.09
CA VAL A 387 -11.84 9.97 11.57
C VAL A 387 -11.05 11.25 11.40
N ILE A 388 -11.49 12.11 10.48
CA ILE A 388 -10.77 13.34 10.10
C ILE A 388 -11.22 14.51 10.98
N HIS A 389 -10.24 15.29 11.42
CA HIS A 389 -10.38 16.47 12.26
C HIS A 389 -9.66 17.65 11.61
N HIS A 390 -10.27 18.81 11.66
CA HIS A 390 -9.69 20.06 11.17
C HIS A 390 -9.57 21.06 12.32
N GLU A 391 -8.41 21.69 12.43
CA GLU A 391 -8.17 22.78 13.39
C GLU A 391 -7.75 24.01 12.62
N TYR A 392 -8.47 25.12 12.78
CA TYR A 392 -8.14 26.37 12.10
C TYR A 392 -7.74 27.44 13.10
N PHE A 393 -6.70 28.19 12.76
CA PHE A 393 -6.21 29.32 13.56
C PHE A 393 -5.77 30.49 12.66
N THR A 394 -5.51 31.63 13.30
CA THR A 394 -5.04 32.85 12.61
C THR A 394 -3.59 33.11 12.95
N VAL A 395 -2.79 33.42 11.93
CA VAL A 395 -1.39 33.82 12.08
C VAL A 395 -1.29 35.31 11.78
N ARG A 396 -0.89 36.10 12.78
CA ARG A 396 -0.87 37.56 12.66
C ARG A 396 0.30 38.05 11.81
N ASN A 397 0.11 39.16 11.09
CA ASN A 397 1.18 39.88 10.36
C ASN A 397 2.11 38.96 9.53
N SER A 398 1.59 37.87 8.97
CA SER A 398 2.38 36.85 8.28
C SER A 398 2.34 36.96 6.76
N ILE A 399 1.39 37.70 6.21
CA ILE A 399 1.31 37.95 4.77
C ILE A 399 1.80 39.38 4.51
N VAL A 400 2.84 39.51 3.70
CA VAL A 400 3.33 40.80 3.21
C VAL A 400 2.59 41.19 1.94
N GLU A 401 2.07 42.41 1.89
CA GLU A 401 1.39 42.96 0.73
C GLU A 401 2.31 43.93 -0.02
N GLY A 402 2.59 43.62 -1.29
CA GLY A 402 3.53 44.39 -2.11
C GLY A 402 5.00 44.15 -1.75
N ILE A 403 5.87 45.03 -2.23
CA ILE A 403 7.33 44.93 -2.00
C ILE A 403 7.70 45.89 -0.86
N PRO A 404 8.26 45.41 0.27
CA PRO A 404 8.78 46.27 1.33
C PRO A 404 9.77 47.30 0.79
N GLN A 405 9.73 48.52 1.34
CA GLN A 405 10.57 49.63 0.88
C GLN A 405 11.49 50.11 2.00
N LEU A 406 12.75 50.38 1.65
CA LEU A 406 13.74 50.97 2.53
C LEU A 406 14.48 52.09 1.80
N GLN A 407 14.53 53.25 2.44
CA GLN A 407 15.34 54.39 2.00
C GLN A 407 16.16 54.93 3.18
N SER A 408 17.35 55.43 2.90
CA SER A 408 18.14 56.20 3.87
C SER A 408 18.36 57.63 3.39
N GLN A 409 18.56 58.54 4.33
CA GLN A 409 19.17 59.83 4.12
C GLN A 409 20.40 59.90 5.03
N ILE A 410 21.58 59.97 4.42
CA ILE A 410 22.87 60.09 5.12
C ILE A 410 23.60 61.28 4.52
N ASN A 411 23.87 62.32 5.32
CA ASN A 411 24.53 63.56 4.87
C ASN A 411 23.83 64.23 3.67
N GLY A 412 22.49 64.18 3.66
CA GLY A 412 21.65 64.77 2.61
C GLY A 412 21.50 63.91 1.35
N LEU A 413 22.27 62.82 1.20
CA LEU A 413 22.11 61.87 0.10
C LEU A 413 21.00 60.88 0.42
N VAL A 414 20.00 60.80 -0.46
CA VAL A 414 18.92 59.81 -0.38
C VAL A 414 19.28 58.58 -1.20
N THR A 415 19.22 57.40 -0.58
CA THR A 415 19.54 56.12 -1.23
C THR A 415 18.37 55.15 -1.06
N ASN A 416 17.99 54.48 -2.16
CA ASN A 416 16.99 53.40 -2.15
C ASN A 416 17.71 52.06 -2.09
N TYR A 417 17.11 51.09 -1.42
CA TYR A 417 17.66 49.75 -1.26
C TYR A 417 16.76 48.70 -1.89
N VAL A 418 17.34 47.61 -2.37
CA VAL A 418 16.67 46.53 -3.08
C VAL A 418 16.24 45.44 -2.09
N TYR A 419 14.94 45.20 -2.01
CA TYR A 419 14.39 44.11 -1.20
C TYR A 419 14.93 42.74 -1.68
N ARG A 420 15.25 41.86 -0.72
CA ARG A 420 15.94 40.55 -0.86
C ARG A 420 17.39 40.60 -1.37
N THR A 421 17.97 41.78 -1.55
CA THR A 421 19.40 41.94 -1.85
C THR A 421 20.09 42.73 -0.74
N ASP A 422 19.58 43.91 -0.43
CA ASP A 422 20.12 44.77 0.61
C ASP A 422 19.47 44.51 1.97
N PHE A 423 18.18 44.16 1.97
CA PHE A 423 17.41 43.87 3.17
C PHE A 423 16.25 42.89 2.90
N THR A 424 15.73 42.24 3.94
CA THR A 424 14.45 41.54 3.93
C THR A 424 13.63 41.90 5.18
N HIS A 425 12.39 41.43 5.27
CA HIS A 425 11.53 41.64 6.43
C HIS A 425 11.59 40.46 7.40
N PHE A 426 11.17 40.70 8.64
CA PHE A 426 10.93 39.65 9.62
C PHE A 426 9.49 39.15 9.51
N SER A 427 9.27 37.84 9.61
CA SER A 427 7.95 37.30 9.90
C SER A 427 7.42 37.91 11.20
N PHE A 428 6.12 38.23 11.24
CA PHE A 428 5.45 38.98 12.32
C PHE A 428 5.86 40.45 12.48
N SER A 429 6.69 41.01 11.60
CA SER A 429 6.94 42.45 11.56
C SER A 429 5.62 43.21 11.49
N SER A 430 5.44 44.24 12.33
CA SER A 430 4.25 45.08 12.22
C SER A 430 4.29 45.95 10.96
N ARG A 431 3.13 46.51 10.59
CA ARG A 431 3.00 47.47 9.48
C ARG A 431 3.80 48.74 9.76
N ALA A 432 4.47 49.27 8.74
CA ALA A 432 5.13 50.57 8.78
C ALA A 432 4.75 51.43 7.57
N ASN A 433 4.56 52.73 7.81
CA ASN A 433 4.44 53.73 6.77
C ASN A 433 5.09 55.04 7.24
N PHE A 434 6.41 55.15 7.09
CA PHE A 434 7.17 56.32 7.51
C PHE A 434 7.05 57.43 6.47
N GLY A 435 6.26 58.46 6.78
CA GLY A 435 6.10 59.64 5.93
C GLY A 435 7.30 60.62 5.93
N SER A 436 8.32 60.37 6.77
CA SER A 436 9.53 61.18 6.89
C SER A 436 10.70 60.33 7.39
N PHE A 437 11.94 60.76 7.16
CA PHE A 437 13.13 60.08 7.68
C PHE A 437 13.12 60.04 9.21
N ILE A 438 13.16 58.82 9.76
CA ILE A 438 13.27 58.55 11.19
C ILE A 438 14.73 58.30 11.53
N ARG A 439 15.23 58.94 12.58
CA ARG A 439 16.64 58.85 13.03
C ARG A 439 17.06 57.39 13.25
N LEU A 440 18.26 57.05 12.78
CA LEU A 440 18.93 55.78 13.09
C LEU A 440 19.72 55.87 14.40
N VAL A 441 19.67 54.80 15.21
CA VAL A 441 20.47 54.66 16.43
C VAL A 441 21.12 53.29 16.44
N SER A 442 22.45 53.25 16.57
CA SER A 442 23.17 51.99 16.76
C SER A 442 23.08 51.57 18.22
N ILE A 443 22.67 50.33 18.45
CA ILE A 443 22.70 49.71 19.78
C ILE A 443 24.07 49.05 19.97
N PRO A 444 24.76 49.29 21.10
CA PRO A 444 26.07 48.69 21.37
C PRO A 444 26.01 47.17 21.52
N ASN A 445 27.18 46.53 21.44
CA ASN A 445 27.36 45.09 21.56
C ASN A 445 26.51 44.31 20.55
N LEU A 446 25.62 43.44 21.03
CA LEU A 446 24.72 42.63 20.22
C LEU A 446 23.24 43.01 20.45
N GLY A 447 22.93 43.93 21.37
CA GLY A 447 21.54 44.25 21.73
C GLY A 447 20.80 43.08 22.38
N CYS A 448 21.52 42.16 23.02
CA CYS A 448 20.97 40.92 23.59
C CYS A 448 20.51 41.06 25.04
N GLN A 449 20.97 42.12 25.72
CA GLN A 449 20.69 42.33 27.14
C GLN A 449 20.19 43.74 27.37
N GLU A 450 19.37 43.93 28.41
CA GLU A 450 18.83 45.24 28.82
C GLU A 450 19.92 46.33 28.88
N SER A 451 21.11 46.01 29.40
CA SER A 451 22.24 46.93 29.53
C SER A 451 22.72 47.54 28.20
N ASP A 452 22.52 46.83 27.08
CA ASP A 452 22.86 47.34 25.74
C ASP A 452 21.94 48.50 25.34
N TRP A 453 20.71 48.51 25.86
CA TRP A 453 19.65 49.45 25.47
C TRP A 453 19.51 50.62 26.45
N MET A 454 19.77 50.42 27.75
CA MET A 454 19.56 51.42 28.81
C MET A 454 20.26 52.77 28.58
N ASN A 455 21.41 52.77 27.91
CA ASN A 455 22.21 53.97 27.69
C ASN A 455 22.04 54.60 26.30
N ALA A 456 21.24 53.98 25.42
CA ALA A 456 21.00 54.49 24.08
C ALA A 456 19.72 55.36 24.10
N VAL A 457 19.80 56.59 23.57
CA VAL A 457 18.59 57.43 23.39
C VAL A 457 17.84 56.92 22.16
N VAL A 458 16.93 55.96 22.38
CA VAL A 458 16.32 55.15 21.31
C VAL A 458 14.83 55.37 21.09
N ALA A 459 14.14 56.04 22.01
CA ALA A 459 12.72 56.32 21.84
C ALA A 459 12.47 57.11 20.55
N ASP A 460 11.41 56.73 19.82
CA ASP A 460 11.02 57.33 18.53
C ASP A 460 12.06 57.22 17.39
N SER A 461 13.08 56.38 17.54
CA SER A 461 14.13 56.12 16.53
C SER A 461 14.00 54.73 15.90
N VAL A 462 14.79 54.44 14.87
CA VAL A 462 14.99 53.08 14.36
C VAL A 462 16.31 52.54 14.91
N ALA A 463 16.23 51.46 15.68
CA ALA A 463 17.39 50.82 16.28
C ALA A 463 18.07 49.87 15.29
N ILE A 464 19.40 49.87 15.28
CA ILE A 464 20.21 48.92 14.51
C ILE A 464 21.01 48.07 15.48
N VAL A 465 20.87 46.74 15.39
CA VAL A 465 21.58 45.75 16.21
C VAL A 465 22.30 44.75 15.32
N LYS A 466 23.45 44.26 15.78
CA LYS A 466 24.20 43.22 15.06
C LYS A 466 23.58 41.82 15.32
N ARG A 467 23.56 40.95 14.31
CA ARG A 467 23.37 39.50 14.49
C ARG A 467 24.43 38.98 15.48
N GLY A 468 24.04 38.05 16.34
CA GLY A 468 24.91 37.51 17.37
C GLY A 468 24.39 36.22 17.97
N ASN A 469 24.72 35.97 19.22
CA ASN A 469 24.43 34.73 19.94
C ASN A 469 23.05 34.68 20.62
N CYS A 470 22.26 35.76 20.56
CA CYS A 470 20.87 35.77 21.03
C CYS A 470 19.90 35.80 19.85
N THR A 471 18.68 35.35 20.11
CA THR A 471 17.65 35.19 19.10
C THR A 471 17.15 36.53 18.56
N PHE A 472 16.61 36.49 17.34
CA PHE A 472 15.92 37.61 16.70
C PHE A 472 14.67 38.05 17.47
N ILE A 473 13.98 37.10 18.11
CA ILE A 473 12.84 37.31 18.99
C ILE A 473 13.25 38.14 20.21
N GLU A 474 14.34 37.80 20.89
CA GLU A 474 14.83 38.56 22.06
C GLU A 474 15.17 40.00 21.69
N LYS A 475 15.84 40.21 20.56
CA LYS A 475 16.14 41.55 20.04
C LYS A 475 14.85 42.34 19.76
N SER A 476 13.86 41.70 19.15
CA SER A 476 12.55 42.31 18.88
C SER A 476 11.80 42.69 20.16
N GLN A 477 11.83 41.82 21.19
CA GLN A 477 11.18 42.10 22.48
C GLN A 477 11.85 43.26 23.23
N LEU A 478 13.19 43.35 23.18
CA LEU A 478 13.92 44.48 23.75
C LEU A 478 13.59 45.77 22.99
N ALA A 479 13.64 45.74 21.66
CA ALA A 479 13.29 46.88 20.82
C ALA A 479 11.89 47.46 21.15
N GLU A 480 10.89 46.61 21.34
CA GLU A 480 9.55 47.06 21.79
C GLU A 480 9.54 47.67 23.17
N ARG A 481 10.22 47.03 24.13
CA ARG A 481 10.31 47.50 25.51
C ARG A 481 10.89 48.92 25.58
N TYR A 482 11.87 49.20 24.73
CA TYR A 482 12.50 50.50 24.60
C TYR A 482 11.79 51.46 23.62
N ARG A 483 10.62 51.06 23.09
CA ARG A 483 9.71 51.90 22.29
C ARG A 483 10.38 52.54 21.07
N VAL A 484 11.20 51.76 20.38
CA VAL A 484 11.73 52.17 19.07
C VAL A 484 10.61 52.14 18.03
N LYS A 485 10.72 52.95 16.98
CA LYS A 485 9.78 52.96 15.85
C LYS A 485 10.01 51.83 14.86
N GLY A 486 11.21 51.24 14.85
CA GLY A 486 11.54 50.10 14.02
C GLY A 486 12.86 49.47 14.44
N LEU A 487 13.07 48.23 14.00
CA LEU A 487 14.26 47.44 14.29
C LEU A 487 14.96 47.01 13.00
N PHE A 488 16.26 47.24 12.93
CA PHE A 488 17.15 46.65 11.96
C PHE A 488 18.10 45.68 12.64
N VAL A 489 18.11 44.44 12.17
CA VAL A 489 19.16 43.49 12.50
C VAL A 489 20.03 43.32 11.27
N TYR A 490 21.34 43.46 11.38
CA TYR A 490 22.24 43.24 10.24
C TYR A 490 23.11 42.00 10.43
N ASN A 491 23.43 41.33 9.33
CA ASN A 491 24.27 40.13 9.37
C ASN A 491 25.67 40.44 9.94
N ASP A 492 26.41 39.44 10.40
CA ASP A 492 27.63 39.66 11.19
C ASP A 492 28.94 39.72 10.39
N GLY A 493 28.91 39.27 9.13
CA GLY A 493 30.06 39.24 8.22
C GLY A 493 31.14 38.22 8.59
N THR A 494 30.87 37.23 9.44
CA THR A 494 31.92 36.32 9.94
C THR A 494 32.23 35.13 9.03
N ALA A 495 31.36 34.85 8.05
CA ALA A 495 31.51 33.76 7.08
C ALA A 495 30.88 34.15 5.72
N PRO A 496 31.21 33.49 4.60
CA PRO A 496 30.73 33.87 3.26
C PRO A 496 29.20 33.95 3.12
N ASP A 497 28.47 33.08 3.82
CA ASP A 497 27.00 33.04 3.93
C ASP A 497 26.43 34.10 4.88
N ARG A 498 27.28 34.76 5.68
CA ARG A 498 26.89 35.78 6.66
C ARG A 498 27.06 37.23 6.18
N PHE A 499 27.05 37.44 4.86
CA PHE A 499 27.07 38.78 4.26
C PHE A 499 25.71 39.26 3.75
N GLN A 500 24.88 38.34 3.26
CA GLN A 500 23.58 38.67 2.66
C GLN A 500 22.49 38.79 3.74
N PRO A 501 21.35 39.45 3.47
CA PRO A 501 20.21 39.42 4.37
C PRO A 501 19.73 37.98 4.57
N LEU A 502 19.44 37.60 5.82
CA LEU A 502 18.89 36.29 6.14
C LEU A 502 17.37 36.29 5.91
N GLN A 503 16.89 35.40 5.03
CA GLN A 503 15.45 35.19 4.81
C GLN A 503 14.88 34.24 5.87
N GLY A 504 13.56 34.28 6.08
CA GLY A 504 12.89 33.42 7.07
C GLY A 504 13.13 33.81 8.53
N VAL A 505 13.71 34.99 8.79
CA VAL A 505 13.90 35.46 10.17
C VAL A 505 12.58 35.89 10.80
N THR A 506 12.43 35.57 12.08
CA THR A 506 11.17 35.70 12.80
C THR A 506 11.30 36.72 13.93
N ALA A 507 10.42 37.72 13.92
CA ALA A 507 10.18 38.56 15.09
C ALA A 507 9.27 37.78 16.05
N HIS A 508 9.08 38.26 17.28
CA HIS A 508 8.13 37.57 18.15
C HIS A 508 6.70 37.72 17.61
N SER A 509 5.85 36.71 17.79
CA SER A 509 4.56 36.60 17.09
C SER A 509 3.51 37.67 17.43
N ASN A 510 3.76 38.50 18.45
CA ASN A 510 2.95 39.65 18.79
C ASN A 510 3.69 40.98 18.57
N SER A 511 4.71 41.00 17.70
CA SER A 511 5.50 42.20 17.48
C SER A 511 4.64 43.36 16.96
N THR A 512 4.77 44.47 17.67
CA THR A 512 4.15 45.77 17.42
C THR A 512 5.11 46.71 16.71
N ILE A 513 6.38 46.32 16.58
CA ILE A 513 7.41 47.07 15.87
C ILE A 513 7.69 46.46 14.48
N PRO A 514 7.94 47.30 13.47
CA PRO A 514 8.34 46.84 12.17
C PRO A 514 9.84 46.52 12.17
N ALA A 515 10.23 45.41 11.54
CA ALA A 515 11.59 44.89 11.62
C ALA A 515 12.11 44.39 10.26
N TYR A 516 13.30 44.86 9.86
CA TYR A 516 14.02 44.37 8.69
C TYR A 516 15.37 43.75 9.05
N PHE A 517 15.77 42.77 8.26
CA PHE A 517 17.10 42.17 8.29
C PHE A 517 17.94 42.75 7.17
N LEU A 518 19.13 43.25 7.48
CA LEU A 518 20.02 43.91 6.53
C LEU A 518 21.22 43.03 6.17
N SER A 519 21.77 43.23 4.97
CA SER A 519 23.09 42.73 4.61
C SER A 519 24.16 43.28 5.57
N TYR A 520 25.27 42.58 5.73
CA TYR A 520 26.38 43.05 6.57
C TYR A 520 26.88 44.42 6.10
N ASN A 521 27.04 44.60 4.79
CA ASN A 521 27.54 45.84 4.20
C ASN A 521 26.60 47.03 4.46
N LEU A 522 25.30 46.82 4.28
CA LEU A 522 24.31 47.86 4.57
C LEU A 522 24.24 48.18 6.08
N GLY A 523 24.25 47.14 6.91
CA GLY A 523 24.27 47.30 8.36
C GLY A 523 25.45 48.12 8.86
N MET A 524 26.66 47.81 8.38
CA MET A 524 27.86 48.57 8.73
C MET A 524 27.82 50.00 8.22
N GLN A 525 27.26 50.25 7.03
CA GLN A 525 27.03 51.61 6.53
C GLN A 525 26.14 52.41 7.50
N PHE A 526 25.04 51.80 7.96
CA PHE A 526 24.10 52.44 8.89
C PHE A 526 24.68 52.63 10.29
N VAL A 527 25.41 51.65 10.82
CA VAL A 527 26.10 51.76 12.12
C VAL A 527 27.13 52.88 12.11
N ASN A 528 27.95 52.97 11.06
CA ASN A 528 28.95 54.03 10.92
C ASN A 528 28.30 55.41 10.85
N ALA A 529 27.21 55.54 10.07
CA ALA A 529 26.46 56.79 9.96
C ALA A 529 25.75 57.19 11.27
N ALA A 530 25.21 56.23 12.02
CA ALA A 530 24.54 56.49 13.29
C ALA A 530 25.52 56.80 14.45
N SER A 531 26.77 56.37 14.34
CA SER A 531 27.80 56.57 15.36
C SER A 531 28.50 57.94 15.28
N ASP A 532 28.40 58.62 14.14
CA ASP A 532 28.94 59.97 13.94
C ASP A 532 27.89 61.04 14.28
N PRO A 533 28.05 61.82 15.37
CA PRO A 533 27.09 62.84 15.75
C PRO A 533 26.92 63.98 14.73
N SER A 534 27.89 64.14 13.81
CA SER A 534 27.83 65.13 12.74
C SER A 534 27.02 64.66 11.52
N THR A 535 26.72 63.36 11.46
CA THR A 535 25.96 62.74 10.38
C THR A 535 24.47 62.72 10.71
N ASN A 536 23.65 63.40 9.90
CA ASN A 536 22.20 63.26 9.97
C ASN A 536 21.78 61.98 9.24
N ALA A 537 21.69 60.87 9.98
CA ALA A 537 21.30 59.56 9.47
C ALA A 537 19.83 59.24 9.83
N GLY A 538 18.99 59.09 8.82
CA GLY A 538 17.60 58.66 9.00
C GLY A 538 17.12 57.73 7.90
N VAL A 539 16.00 57.04 8.15
CA VAL A 539 15.42 56.05 7.24
C VAL A 539 13.92 56.19 7.08
N ILE A 540 13.44 55.79 5.91
CA ILE A 540 12.03 55.52 5.63
C ILE A 540 11.90 54.01 5.44
N MET A 541 11.00 53.40 6.21
CA MET A 541 10.65 51.99 6.16
C MET A 541 9.15 51.91 5.91
N ASN A 542 8.75 51.22 4.84
CA ASN A 542 7.35 50.96 4.54
C ASN A 542 7.14 49.47 4.28
N ILE A 543 6.29 48.85 5.07
CA ILE A 543 5.85 47.47 4.90
C ILE A 543 4.37 47.40 5.20
N ASP A 544 3.62 46.76 4.30
CA ASP A 544 2.24 46.40 4.55
C ASP A 544 2.14 44.92 4.85
N VAL A 545 1.41 44.59 5.92
CA VAL A 545 1.21 43.22 6.40
C VAL A 545 -0.25 43.00 6.75
N LYS A 546 -0.70 41.76 6.63
CA LYS A 546 -2.00 41.30 7.12
C LYS A 546 -1.90 39.94 7.78
N ASP A 547 -2.97 39.60 8.49
CA ASP A 547 -3.15 38.30 9.11
C ASP A 547 -3.45 37.23 8.04
N ALA A 548 -2.89 36.04 8.21
CA ALA A 548 -3.34 34.84 7.51
C ALA A 548 -4.43 34.16 8.35
N GLU A 549 -5.67 34.25 7.89
CA GLU A 549 -6.82 33.61 8.52
C GLU A 549 -7.00 32.17 7.99
N GLY A 550 -7.61 31.32 8.81
CA GLY A 550 -8.00 29.97 8.38
C GLY A 550 -6.81 29.04 8.10
N ILE A 551 -5.66 29.24 8.76
CA ILE A 551 -4.53 28.31 8.67
C ILE A 551 -4.93 27.00 9.33
N GLY A 552 -4.90 25.91 8.57
CA GLY A 552 -5.42 24.61 8.98
C GLY A 552 -4.33 23.64 9.40
N ASN A 553 -4.53 22.97 10.53
CA ASN A 553 -4.01 21.61 10.75
C ASN A 553 -5.08 20.60 10.31
N ILE A 554 -4.64 19.45 9.79
CA ILE A 554 -5.49 18.28 9.54
C ILE A 554 -5.00 17.16 10.44
N CYS A 555 -5.88 16.45 11.14
CA CYS A 555 -5.54 15.20 11.81
C CYS A 555 -6.52 14.08 11.42
N ALA A 556 -6.06 12.84 11.40
CA ALA A 556 -6.84 11.67 11.05
C ALA A 556 -6.57 10.53 12.05
N ASP A 557 -7.61 10.13 12.77
CA ASP A 557 -7.55 9.11 13.81
C ASP A 557 -7.95 7.73 13.28
N THR A 558 -7.26 6.68 13.73
CA THR A 558 -7.78 5.32 13.55
C THR A 558 -9.16 5.20 14.20
N PRO A 559 -10.13 4.53 13.55
CA PRO A 559 -11.50 4.41 14.07
C PRO A 559 -11.57 3.56 15.35
N THR A 560 -10.49 2.85 15.67
CA THR A 560 -10.37 1.91 16.78
C THR A 560 -9.04 2.09 17.52
N GLY A 561 -8.91 1.46 18.68
CA GLY A 561 -7.80 1.66 19.62
C GLY A 561 -8.22 2.51 20.83
N ASP A 562 -7.47 2.42 21.92
CA ASP A 562 -7.71 3.17 23.14
C ASP A 562 -7.44 4.66 22.93
N LYS A 563 -8.49 5.48 22.93
CA LYS A 563 -8.37 6.93 22.73
C LYS A 563 -7.68 7.66 23.88
N THR A 564 -7.57 7.02 25.06
CA THR A 564 -6.80 7.55 26.20
C THR A 564 -5.29 7.30 26.06
N LYS A 565 -4.87 6.66 24.97
CA LYS A 565 -3.48 6.35 24.64
C LYS A 565 -3.24 6.55 23.15
N THR A 566 -2.69 7.70 22.81
CA THR A 566 -2.54 8.14 21.42
C THR A 566 -1.08 8.17 21.00
N ILE A 567 -0.78 7.52 19.88
CA ILE A 567 0.48 7.66 19.13
C ILE A 567 0.21 8.65 18.01
N ILE A 568 0.99 9.73 17.96
CA ILE A 568 0.83 10.78 16.96
C ILE A 568 1.95 10.65 15.93
N ILE A 569 1.60 10.78 14.66
CA ILE A 569 2.53 10.86 13.52
C ILE A 569 2.31 12.23 12.88
N GLY A 570 3.36 13.04 12.80
CA GLY A 570 3.27 14.41 12.33
C GLY A 570 4.25 14.75 11.21
N SER A 571 3.84 15.70 10.39
CA SER A 571 4.66 16.39 9.37
C SER A 571 4.02 17.74 9.08
N HIS A 572 4.78 18.81 8.84
CA HIS A 572 4.15 20.05 8.37
C HIS A 572 3.82 20.01 6.87
N SER A 573 2.82 20.81 6.51
CA SER A 573 2.19 20.83 5.19
C SER A 573 2.47 22.08 4.38
N ASP A 574 2.91 23.15 5.02
CA ASP A 574 3.42 24.34 4.36
C ASP A 574 4.84 24.14 3.82
N GLY A 575 5.31 25.14 3.08
CA GLY A 575 6.72 25.31 2.75
C GLY A 575 7.06 26.80 2.72
N VAL A 576 8.30 27.17 2.48
CA VAL A 576 8.69 28.60 2.42
C VAL A 576 8.13 29.34 1.18
N PRO A 577 8.00 30.68 1.25
CA PRO A 577 7.56 31.49 0.11
C PRO A 577 8.44 31.41 -1.16
N ASP A 578 9.68 30.96 -1.02
CA ASP A 578 10.69 31.03 -2.07
C ASP A 578 10.62 29.88 -3.09
N GLY A 579 9.95 28.78 -2.74
CA GLY A 579 9.96 27.55 -3.53
C GLY A 579 8.74 26.67 -3.37
N SER A 580 8.80 25.50 -4.00
CA SER A 580 7.69 24.54 -4.00
C SER A 580 7.63 23.71 -2.72
N GLY A 581 8.72 23.67 -1.96
CA GLY A 581 8.81 22.98 -0.68
C GLY A 581 8.57 21.49 -0.83
N ILE A 582 9.29 20.82 -1.74
CA ILE A 582 9.02 19.42 -2.07
C ILE A 582 9.76 18.48 -1.15
N ASN A 583 11.06 18.68 -0.93
CA ASN A 583 11.72 17.97 0.17
C ASN A 583 11.27 18.56 1.51
N ASP A 584 11.11 19.89 1.57
CA ASP A 584 10.81 20.64 2.78
C ASP A 584 9.44 21.37 2.71
N ASN A 585 8.34 20.78 3.19
CA ASN A 585 8.27 19.41 3.70
C ASN A 585 7.19 18.59 2.99
N GLY A 586 7.14 18.72 1.66
CA GLY A 586 6.34 17.86 0.82
C GLY A 586 6.66 16.37 1.01
N SER A 587 7.92 16.03 1.30
CA SER A 587 8.37 14.65 1.50
C SER A 587 7.78 14.05 2.77
N GLY A 588 7.84 14.74 3.91
CA GLY A 588 7.20 14.34 5.17
C GLY A 588 5.68 14.30 5.04
N THR A 589 5.07 15.32 4.42
CA THR A 589 3.62 15.36 4.15
C THR A 589 3.14 14.13 3.39
N VAL A 590 3.82 13.77 2.30
CA VAL A 590 3.44 12.60 1.48
C VAL A 590 3.75 11.30 2.21
N ALA A 591 4.85 11.20 2.95
CA ALA A 591 5.18 10.02 3.74
C ALA A 591 4.10 9.74 4.79
N ASN A 592 3.70 10.78 5.53
CA ASN A 592 2.64 10.72 6.53
C ASN A 592 1.32 10.24 5.90
N LEU A 593 0.95 10.77 4.73
CA LEU A 593 -0.23 10.34 3.98
C LEU A 593 -0.13 8.88 3.53
N VAL A 594 1.01 8.48 2.97
CA VAL A 594 1.25 7.09 2.57
C VAL A 594 1.14 6.14 3.75
N LEU A 595 1.70 6.49 4.92
CA LEU A 595 1.61 5.70 6.13
C LEU A 595 0.15 5.58 6.62
N ALA A 596 -0.61 6.67 6.61
CA ALA A 596 -2.03 6.68 6.96
C ALA A 596 -2.88 5.78 6.04
N LEU A 597 -2.70 5.91 4.71
CA LEU A 597 -3.41 5.10 3.72
C LEU A 597 -3.09 3.60 3.86
N ASN A 598 -1.81 3.26 4.06
CA ASN A 598 -1.40 1.86 4.21
C ASN A 598 -1.87 1.26 5.53
N LEU A 599 -1.82 2.00 6.64
CA LEU A 599 -2.34 1.53 7.91
C LEU A 599 -3.86 1.32 7.84
N ALA A 600 -4.61 2.24 7.25
CA ALA A 600 -6.06 2.10 7.07
C ALA A 600 -6.41 0.82 6.28
N ARG A 601 -5.70 0.57 5.16
CA ARG A 601 -5.87 -0.67 4.37
C ARG A 601 -5.56 -1.93 5.18
N LEU A 602 -4.46 -1.90 5.94
CA LEU A 602 -4.05 -3.02 6.79
C LEU A 602 -5.14 -3.36 7.82
N LEU A 603 -5.74 -2.35 8.46
CA LEU A 603 -6.81 -2.51 9.45
C LEU A 603 -8.15 -3.01 8.83
N GLN A 604 -8.37 -2.81 7.53
CA GLN A 604 -9.58 -3.24 6.83
C GLN A 604 -9.49 -4.67 6.27
N THR A 605 -8.29 -5.27 6.23
CA THR A 605 -8.09 -6.57 5.58
C THR A 605 -8.55 -7.73 6.48
N ALA A 606 -9.81 -8.14 6.33
CA ALA A 606 -10.47 -9.19 7.12
C ALA A 606 -9.81 -10.59 7.02
N SER A 607 -9.06 -10.86 5.94
CA SER A 607 -8.41 -12.14 5.67
C SER A 607 -7.12 -12.38 6.48
N LEU A 608 -6.57 -11.36 7.15
CA LEU A 608 -5.25 -11.46 7.78
C LEU A 608 -5.27 -11.81 9.29
N ASN A 609 -6.43 -11.96 9.93
CA ASN A 609 -6.53 -12.02 11.41
C ASN A 609 -5.64 -10.93 12.06
N TYR A 610 -5.57 -9.75 11.42
CA TYR A 610 -4.62 -8.72 11.82
C TYR A 610 -5.08 -8.14 13.15
N ALA A 611 -4.25 -8.28 14.19
CA ALA A 611 -4.59 -7.85 15.53
C ALA A 611 -4.86 -6.35 15.53
N GLN A 612 -6.02 -5.96 16.05
CA GLN A 612 -6.41 -4.56 16.15
C GLN A 612 -5.38 -3.81 17.00
N TYR A 613 -4.98 -2.63 16.55
CA TYR A 613 -4.06 -1.79 17.31
C TYR A 613 -4.67 -1.46 18.68
N GLN A 614 -3.85 -1.53 19.72
CA GLN A 614 -4.27 -1.29 21.09
C GLN A 614 -4.48 0.20 21.36
N TYR A 615 -3.73 1.04 20.67
CA TYR A 615 -3.66 2.48 20.87
C TYR A 615 -4.33 3.20 19.70
N ARG A 616 -4.89 4.38 19.96
CA ARG A 616 -5.27 5.27 18.86
C ARG A 616 -4.01 5.73 18.14
N VAL A 617 -4.01 5.63 16.81
CA VAL A 617 -2.98 6.24 15.97
C VAL A 617 -3.58 7.46 15.29
N ARG A 618 -2.92 8.61 15.43
CA ARG A 618 -3.35 9.91 14.92
C ARG A 618 -2.30 10.44 13.95
N PHE A 619 -2.65 10.59 12.68
CA PHE A 619 -1.80 11.23 11.68
C PHE A 619 -2.16 12.71 11.58
N CYS A 620 -1.20 13.62 11.69
CA CYS A 620 -1.43 15.06 11.67
C CYS A 620 -0.53 15.79 10.68
N TRP A 621 -1.10 16.77 9.99
CA TRP A 621 -0.43 17.71 9.09
C TRP A 621 -0.51 19.11 9.70
N TRP A 622 0.64 19.63 10.09
CA TRP A 622 0.74 20.93 10.76
C TRP A 622 0.81 22.06 9.74
N GLY A 623 0.12 23.17 10.00
CA GLY A 623 0.26 24.40 9.23
C GLY A 623 1.18 25.40 9.92
N ALA A 624 1.83 26.26 9.14
CA ALA A 624 2.67 27.35 9.65
C ALA A 624 3.84 26.88 10.54
N GLU A 625 4.46 25.75 10.19
CA GLU A 625 5.69 25.30 10.84
C GLU A 625 6.83 26.28 10.52
N GLU A 626 6.89 26.74 9.28
CA GLU A 626 7.93 27.63 8.72
C GLU A 626 7.99 29.01 9.40
N LEU A 627 6.95 29.32 10.20
CA LEU A 627 6.83 30.54 10.99
C LEU A 627 7.05 30.30 12.49
N GLY A 628 7.67 29.18 12.84
CA GLY A 628 8.01 28.79 14.20
C GLY A 628 6.99 27.84 14.83
N LEU A 629 6.72 26.70 14.18
CA LEU A 629 5.99 25.56 14.74
C LEU A 629 4.54 25.89 15.13
N LEU A 630 3.90 26.86 14.48
CA LEU A 630 2.65 27.43 14.98
C LEU A 630 1.51 26.41 15.04
N GLY A 631 1.43 25.53 14.06
CA GLY A 631 0.39 24.51 13.97
C GLY A 631 0.50 23.49 15.10
N SER A 632 1.69 22.94 15.33
CA SER A 632 1.93 21.98 16.41
C SER A 632 1.84 22.62 17.80
N ILE A 633 2.32 23.86 17.97
CA ILE A 633 2.11 24.65 19.20
C ILE A 633 0.62 24.84 19.46
N TYR A 634 -0.13 25.29 18.47
CA TYR A 634 -1.57 25.49 18.59
C TYR A 634 -2.27 24.19 19.01
N HIS A 635 -1.93 23.07 18.38
CA HIS A 635 -2.49 21.76 18.70
C HIS A 635 -2.21 21.35 20.15
N VAL A 636 -0.96 21.46 20.60
CA VAL A 636 -0.56 21.12 21.99
C VAL A 636 -1.23 22.05 23.00
N GLU A 637 -1.36 23.35 22.69
CA GLU A 637 -2.10 24.30 23.50
C GLU A 637 -3.57 23.89 23.64
N GLN A 638 -4.26 23.57 22.53
CA GLN A 638 -5.65 23.12 22.57
C GLN A 638 -5.80 21.82 23.37
N ALA A 639 -4.91 20.86 23.19
CA ALA A 639 -4.91 19.59 23.92
C ALA A 639 -4.67 19.76 25.43
N SER A 640 -4.09 20.88 25.85
CA SER A 640 -3.81 21.19 27.26
C SER A 640 -4.94 21.93 27.98
N LEU A 641 -5.92 22.45 27.24
CA LEU A 641 -7.04 23.18 27.84
C LEU A 641 -7.90 22.25 28.69
N ALA A 642 -8.46 22.77 29.78
CA ALA A 642 -9.40 22.02 30.62
C ALA A 642 -10.68 21.58 29.87
N SER A 643 -10.98 22.22 28.73
CA SER A 643 -12.07 21.85 27.83
C SER A 643 -11.73 20.73 26.85
N ALA A 644 -10.47 20.28 26.78
CA ALA A 644 -10.06 19.19 25.89
C ALA A 644 -10.76 17.88 26.28
N THR A 645 -11.28 17.19 25.27
CA THR A 645 -11.99 15.91 25.41
C THR A 645 -11.11 14.75 24.93
N ILE A 646 -11.48 13.51 25.27
CA ILE A 646 -10.78 12.31 24.76
C ILE A 646 -10.83 12.27 23.22
N GLU A 647 -11.97 12.66 22.66
CA GLU A 647 -12.22 12.74 21.22
C GLU A 647 -11.30 13.75 20.55
N SER A 648 -11.26 15.00 21.04
CA SER A 648 -10.35 16.02 20.52
C SER A 648 -8.88 15.70 20.78
N GLY A 649 -8.59 14.89 21.80
CA GLY A 649 -7.26 14.56 22.29
C GLY A 649 -6.86 15.47 23.45
N ARG A 650 -6.63 14.88 24.62
CA ARG A 650 -6.00 15.60 25.75
C ARG A 650 -4.52 15.32 25.75
N LEU A 651 -3.75 16.29 26.21
CA LEU A 651 -2.29 16.19 26.26
C LEU A 651 -1.83 14.99 27.12
N GLU A 652 -2.57 14.67 28.18
CA GLU A 652 -2.33 13.50 29.05
C GLU A 652 -2.64 12.14 28.40
N ASP A 653 -3.30 12.12 27.23
CA ASP A 653 -3.57 10.88 26.49
C ASP A 653 -2.47 10.57 25.46
N TYR A 654 -1.57 11.53 25.16
CA TYR A 654 -0.54 11.38 24.13
C TYR A 654 0.66 10.63 24.68
N LEU A 655 1.04 9.49 24.09
CA LEU A 655 2.16 8.66 24.55
C LEU A 655 3.47 8.98 23.84
N LEU A 656 3.39 9.23 22.53
CA LEU A 656 4.53 9.30 21.62
C LEU A 656 4.16 10.17 20.43
N TYR A 657 5.12 10.97 19.96
CA TYR A 657 5.03 11.75 18.73
C TYR A 657 6.17 11.39 17.77
N PHE A 658 5.84 10.92 16.57
CA PHE A 658 6.80 10.79 15.47
C PHE A 658 6.78 12.03 14.59
N ASN A 659 7.95 12.60 14.31
CA ASN A 659 8.11 13.72 13.40
C ASN A 659 8.73 13.26 12.08
N TYR A 660 8.14 13.64 10.96
CA TYR A 660 8.65 13.35 9.62
C TYR A 660 8.86 14.65 8.84
N ASP A 661 10.13 14.96 8.65
CA ASP A 661 10.58 16.23 8.11
C ASP A 661 11.85 16.03 7.27
N MET A 662 11.83 16.54 6.04
CA MET A 662 12.87 16.37 5.03
C MET A 662 13.34 14.92 4.87
N LEU A 663 12.47 14.08 4.31
CA LEU A 663 12.69 12.64 4.13
C LEU A 663 13.32 12.26 2.78
N ALA A 664 13.61 13.22 1.89
CA ALA A 664 14.04 12.93 0.53
C ALA A 664 15.24 13.76 0.04
N SER A 665 16.13 14.19 0.93
CA SER A 665 17.28 15.03 0.58
C SER A 665 18.19 14.40 -0.49
N PRO A 666 18.70 15.19 -1.45
CA PRO A 666 19.43 14.68 -2.61
C PRO A 666 20.76 14.01 -2.22
N ASN A 667 21.42 14.51 -1.17
CA ASN A 667 22.65 13.98 -0.59
C ASN A 667 22.39 13.45 0.83
N PRO A 668 21.59 12.38 0.98
CA PRO A 668 20.89 12.05 2.22
C PRO A 668 21.84 11.72 3.37
N ASN A 669 21.56 12.23 4.57
CA ASN A 669 21.88 11.50 5.80
C ASN A 669 20.78 10.44 6.05
N PHE A 670 21.01 9.51 6.97
CA PHE A 670 19.96 8.67 7.53
C PHE A 670 19.85 9.00 9.02
N GLY A 671 19.34 10.21 9.29
CA GLY A 671 19.22 10.76 10.64
C GLY A 671 18.16 10.05 11.45
N ILE A 672 18.46 9.73 12.70
CA ILE A 672 17.50 9.25 13.71
C ILE A 672 17.40 10.33 14.79
N SER A 673 16.19 10.75 15.12
CA SER A 673 15.96 11.70 16.23
C SER A 673 16.46 11.10 17.55
N ASP A 674 17.40 11.78 18.21
CA ASP A 674 18.00 11.34 19.47
C ASP A 674 17.92 12.40 20.58
N SER A 675 18.27 12.02 21.81
CA SER A 675 18.23 12.90 22.97
C SER A 675 19.56 13.61 23.30
N VAL A 676 20.56 13.57 22.42
CA VAL A 676 21.90 14.18 22.64
C VAL A 676 21.79 15.70 22.73
N GLN A 677 20.86 16.30 21.99
CA GLN A 677 20.54 17.72 22.06
C GLN A 677 19.04 17.89 22.23
N VAL A 678 18.59 18.11 23.47
CA VAL A 678 17.17 18.36 23.77
C VAL A 678 16.91 19.83 24.09
N PRO A 679 15.72 20.34 23.75
CA PRO A 679 15.33 21.69 24.12
C PRO A 679 15.37 21.92 25.65
N SER A 680 15.80 23.11 26.08
CA SER A 680 15.86 23.48 27.50
C SER A 680 14.52 23.34 28.23
N GLY A 681 14.52 22.71 29.42
CA GLY A 681 13.29 22.49 30.19
C GLY A 681 12.50 21.24 29.79
N THR A 682 13.01 20.45 28.84
CA THR A 682 12.49 19.10 28.56
C THR A 682 12.57 18.21 29.81
N PRO A 683 11.48 17.54 30.22
CA PRO A 683 11.52 16.64 31.37
C PRO A 683 12.39 15.40 31.14
N ASP A 684 13.19 15.01 32.14
CA ASP A 684 14.11 13.84 32.07
C ASP A 684 13.43 12.54 31.62
N HIS A 685 12.17 12.32 32.03
CA HIS A 685 11.43 11.12 31.64
C HIS A 685 11.09 11.08 30.14
N ALA A 686 10.95 12.24 29.49
CA ALA A 686 10.71 12.33 28.05
C ALA A 686 12.00 12.13 27.25
N VAL A 687 13.14 12.62 27.77
CA VAL A 687 14.48 12.34 27.24
C VAL A 687 14.73 10.83 27.22
N TYR A 688 14.55 10.18 28.36
CA TYR A 688 14.72 8.72 28.48
C TYR A 688 13.80 7.92 27.55
N ALA A 689 12.55 8.34 27.42
CA ALA A 689 11.59 7.67 26.54
C ALA A 689 11.94 7.87 25.05
N THR A 690 12.52 9.02 24.69
CA THR A 690 13.02 9.32 23.34
C THR A 690 14.19 8.40 22.97
N ASP A 691 15.15 8.18 23.88
CA ASP A 691 16.27 7.25 23.65
C ASP A 691 15.81 5.83 23.29
N ARG A 692 14.73 5.34 23.93
CA ARG A 692 14.17 4.02 23.60
C ARG A 692 13.63 3.94 22.17
N ILE A 693 13.09 5.05 21.66
CA ILE A 693 12.63 5.13 20.28
C ILE A 693 13.82 5.24 19.32
N THR A 694 14.87 5.96 19.70
CA THR A 694 16.15 5.98 18.98
C THR A 694 16.69 4.56 18.79
N ASP A 695 16.76 3.77 19.88
CA ASP A 695 17.22 2.37 19.85
C ASP A 695 16.40 1.52 18.86
N LEU A 696 15.08 1.72 18.79
CA LEU A 696 14.19 1.01 17.88
C LEU A 696 14.55 1.27 16.41
N PHE A 697 14.82 2.53 16.05
CA PHE A 697 15.27 2.86 14.69
C PHE A 697 16.68 2.35 14.42
N GLN A 698 17.62 2.49 15.36
CA GLN A 698 18.98 2.00 15.21
C GLN A 698 19.01 0.49 14.93
N GLN A 699 18.17 -0.27 15.64
CA GLN A 699 17.99 -1.69 15.41
C GLN A 699 17.52 -1.97 13.98
N TRP A 700 16.50 -1.26 13.50
CA TRP A 700 15.99 -1.44 12.14
C TRP A 700 17.07 -1.16 11.08
N PHE A 701 17.77 -0.02 11.15
CA PHE A 701 18.81 0.31 10.17
C PHE A 701 19.94 -0.73 10.19
N LYS A 702 20.33 -1.20 11.37
CA LYS A 702 21.34 -2.25 11.53
C LYS A 702 20.89 -3.57 10.86
N GLU A 703 19.65 -3.98 11.07
CA GLU A 703 19.08 -5.20 10.45
C GLU A 703 18.98 -5.08 8.93
N GLN A 704 18.64 -3.89 8.42
CA GLN A 704 18.61 -3.59 6.98
C GLN A 704 19.99 -3.37 6.37
N LYS A 705 21.07 -3.40 7.18
CA LYS A 705 22.46 -3.08 6.75
C LYS A 705 22.57 -1.69 6.12
N LEU A 706 21.80 -0.76 6.63
CA LEU A 706 21.80 0.63 6.20
C LEU A 706 22.60 1.49 7.19
N PRO A 707 23.27 2.54 6.70
CA PRO A 707 23.88 3.51 7.60
C PRO A 707 22.80 4.29 8.34
N TRP A 708 23.18 4.83 9.48
CA TRP A 708 22.39 5.79 10.24
C TRP A 708 23.33 6.71 11.02
N THR A 709 22.82 7.87 11.37
CA THR A 709 23.48 8.83 12.25
C THR A 709 22.47 9.37 13.25
N GLU A 710 22.95 9.64 14.45
CA GLU A 710 22.22 10.39 15.46
C GLU A 710 22.05 11.85 14.97
N SER A 711 20.80 12.29 14.88
CA SER A 711 20.41 13.66 14.61
C SER A 711 19.69 14.19 15.84
N GLY A 712 20.37 15.05 16.61
CA GLY A 712 19.79 15.60 17.82
C GLY A 712 18.48 16.32 17.56
N VAL A 713 17.53 16.17 18.48
CA VAL A 713 16.25 16.92 18.52
C VAL A 713 16.44 18.40 18.88
N GLY A 714 17.60 18.98 18.58
CA GLY A 714 17.87 20.40 18.74
C GLY A 714 17.29 21.23 17.58
N GLY A 715 17.21 20.65 16.38
CA GLY A 715 16.98 21.36 15.10
C GLY A 715 15.65 22.10 14.93
N GLY A 716 14.76 22.05 15.92
CA GLY A 716 13.56 22.87 15.95
C GLY A 716 12.51 22.54 14.89
N SER A 717 11.91 21.35 14.93
CA SER A 717 10.73 21.01 14.11
C SER A 717 9.51 20.75 15.02
N ASP A 718 8.39 20.29 14.49
CA ASP A 718 7.11 20.15 15.20
C ASP A 718 7.15 19.22 16.42
N PHE A 719 8.23 18.45 16.62
CA PHE A 719 8.42 17.65 17.84
C PHE A 719 8.64 18.50 19.10
N VAL A 720 9.12 19.74 18.98
CA VAL A 720 9.49 20.59 20.14
C VAL A 720 8.32 20.77 21.12
N PRO A 721 7.12 21.22 20.71
CA PRO A 721 6.00 21.39 21.65
C PRO A 721 5.56 20.08 22.33
N PHE A 722 5.75 18.92 21.69
CA PHE A 722 5.46 17.61 22.30
C PHE A 722 6.54 17.22 23.32
N LEU A 723 7.81 17.28 22.93
CA LEU A 723 8.94 16.88 23.77
C LEU A 723 9.01 17.70 25.07
N THR A 724 8.86 19.00 24.94
CA THR A 724 8.87 19.95 26.07
C THR A 724 7.66 19.78 26.99
N SER A 725 6.55 19.28 26.48
CA SER A 725 5.37 18.90 27.26
C SER A 725 5.50 17.54 27.95
N GLY A 726 6.64 16.86 27.81
CA GLY A 726 6.92 15.55 28.45
C GLY A 726 6.47 14.34 27.63
N ILE A 727 6.17 14.52 26.34
CA ILE A 727 5.80 13.44 25.43
C ILE A 727 7.07 12.91 24.77
N ALA A 728 7.21 11.59 24.68
CA ALA A 728 8.34 10.98 23.99
C ALA A 728 8.28 11.36 22.52
N VAL A 729 9.43 11.61 21.90
CA VAL A 729 9.48 11.89 20.47
C VAL A 729 10.37 10.89 19.75
N GLY A 730 10.21 10.79 18.45
CA GLY A 730 11.11 10.05 17.59
C GLY A 730 10.89 10.44 16.14
N GLY A 731 11.69 9.88 15.25
CA GLY A 731 11.59 10.21 13.84
C GLY A 731 12.86 9.88 13.11
N VAL A 732 12.77 9.99 11.80
CA VAL A 732 13.89 9.86 10.87
C VAL A 732 13.88 11.07 9.94
N ASN A 733 15.04 11.45 9.44
CA ASN A 733 15.21 12.51 8.45
C ASN A 733 16.34 12.15 7.48
N THR A 734 16.46 12.93 6.41
CA THR A 734 17.55 12.81 5.45
C THR A 734 18.46 14.04 5.37
N GLY A 735 18.30 14.96 6.33
CA GLY A 735 19.18 16.09 6.57
C GLY A 735 18.81 17.34 5.77
N ALA A 736 18.99 18.51 6.36
CA ALA A 736 18.69 19.81 5.78
C ALA A 736 19.94 20.49 5.18
N GLY A 737 20.24 21.73 5.58
CA GLY A 737 21.43 22.46 5.14
C GLY A 737 22.78 21.98 5.69
N GLY A 738 22.81 20.97 6.57
CA GLY A 738 24.06 20.43 7.16
C GLY A 738 25.00 19.82 6.12
N ILE A 739 26.31 19.84 6.37
CA ILE A 739 27.34 19.32 5.44
C ILE A 739 27.65 17.86 5.75
N LYS A 740 27.57 17.00 4.72
CA LYS A 740 28.01 15.60 4.80
C LYS A 740 29.52 15.51 4.94
N SER A 741 30.00 14.89 6.01
CA SER A 741 31.45 14.75 6.24
C SER A 741 32.09 13.68 5.34
N PRO A 742 33.41 13.73 5.09
CA PRO A 742 34.12 12.66 4.40
C PRO A 742 33.97 11.29 5.08
N ASP A 743 34.04 11.25 6.41
CA ASP A 743 33.93 10.01 7.21
C ASP A 743 32.54 9.39 7.10
N GLU A 744 31.49 10.22 7.19
CA GLU A 744 30.11 9.79 6.99
C GLU A 744 29.91 9.22 5.57
N ARG A 745 30.40 9.92 4.54
CA ARG A 745 30.34 9.42 3.16
C ARG A 745 31.09 8.09 3.00
N ASP A 746 32.27 7.94 3.59
CA ASP A 746 33.03 6.69 3.52
C ASP A 746 32.32 5.53 4.25
N GLN A 747 31.70 5.79 5.40
CA GLN A 747 30.86 4.82 6.11
C GLN A 747 29.65 4.40 5.27
N TYR A 748 28.99 5.35 4.61
CA TYR A 748 27.83 5.08 3.78
C TYR A 748 28.23 4.30 2.51
N ALA A 749 29.40 4.60 1.94
CA ALA A 749 29.96 3.85 0.81
C ALA A 749 30.26 2.39 1.16
N ALA A 750 30.72 2.12 2.39
CA ALA A 750 30.99 0.76 2.85
C ALA A 750 29.72 -0.10 2.98
N LEU A 751 28.57 0.53 3.28
CA LEU A 751 27.29 -0.17 3.49
C LEU A 751 26.42 -0.23 2.23
N MET A 752 26.39 0.85 1.43
CA MET A 752 25.46 0.99 0.29
C MET A 752 26.17 1.04 -1.07
N GLY A 753 27.50 1.01 -1.09
CA GLY A 753 28.32 1.21 -2.29
C GLY A 753 28.62 2.68 -2.58
N THR A 754 29.73 2.94 -3.26
CA THR A 754 30.25 4.30 -3.52
C THR A 754 29.28 5.19 -4.30
N GLY A 755 28.45 4.62 -5.17
CA GLY A 755 27.44 5.37 -5.94
C GLY A 755 26.25 5.88 -5.12
N ASN A 756 26.02 5.32 -3.92
CA ASN A 756 24.89 5.66 -3.05
C ASN A 756 25.30 6.39 -1.77
N ALA A 757 26.60 6.68 -1.62
CA ALA A 757 27.18 7.26 -0.42
C ALA A 757 26.94 8.77 -0.26
N GLY A 758 26.48 9.41 -1.33
CA GLY A 758 26.42 10.87 -1.41
C GLY A 758 27.77 11.52 -1.69
N ILE A 759 27.82 12.84 -1.56
CA ILE A 759 28.97 13.70 -1.85
C ILE A 759 29.50 14.26 -0.54
N ALA A 760 30.78 14.00 -0.24
CA ALA A 760 31.46 14.57 0.92
C ALA A 760 31.69 16.08 0.73
N ASN A 761 31.67 16.83 1.83
CA ASN A 761 31.81 18.29 1.87
C ASN A 761 30.72 19.04 1.07
N ALA A 762 29.57 18.41 0.85
CA ALA A 762 28.40 19.02 0.23
C ALA A 762 27.23 19.02 1.23
N PRO A 763 26.29 19.99 1.13
CA PRO A 763 25.05 19.97 1.92
C PRO A 763 24.26 18.68 1.73
N TYR A 764 23.47 18.27 2.74
CA TYR A 764 22.52 17.18 2.57
C TYR A 764 21.40 17.59 1.59
N ASP A 765 20.92 18.82 1.71
CA ASP A 765 20.05 19.47 0.73
C ASP A 765 20.59 20.86 0.37
N SER A 766 21.08 21.00 -0.88
CA SER A 766 21.58 22.27 -1.40
C SER A 766 20.47 23.29 -1.72
N CYS A 767 19.22 22.84 -1.74
CA CYS A 767 18.04 23.64 -2.08
C CYS A 767 17.10 23.88 -0.89
N TYR A 768 17.50 23.51 0.33
CA TYR A 768 16.78 23.85 1.56
C TYR A 768 16.43 25.35 1.58
N HIS A 769 15.15 25.67 1.81
CA HIS A 769 14.55 27.02 1.73
C HIS A 769 14.80 27.79 0.43
N GLN A 770 15.00 27.11 -0.71
CA GLN A 770 15.29 27.75 -1.99
C GLN A 770 14.30 27.35 -3.09
N GLN A 771 14.23 28.16 -4.15
CA GLN A 771 13.36 27.94 -5.31
C GLN A 771 13.61 26.59 -6.01
N CYS A 772 14.84 26.04 -5.89
CA CYS A 772 15.19 24.76 -6.46
C CYS A 772 14.71 23.55 -5.66
N ASP A 773 14.08 23.73 -4.48
CA ASP A 773 13.40 22.65 -3.77
C ASP A 773 12.13 22.24 -4.51
N ARG A 774 12.35 21.37 -5.49
CA ARG A 774 11.41 20.85 -6.45
C ARG A 774 11.52 19.33 -6.46
N ILE A 775 10.60 18.66 -7.12
CA ILE A 775 10.65 17.20 -7.29
C ILE A 775 11.95 16.70 -7.95
N THR A 776 12.67 17.55 -8.69
CA THR A 776 13.96 17.22 -9.28
C THR A 776 15.12 17.27 -8.29
N ASN A 777 14.89 17.75 -7.06
CA ASN A 777 15.86 17.88 -5.98
C ASN A 777 15.76 16.74 -4.94
N VAL A 778 15.05 15.65 -5.22
CA VAL A 778 14.83 14.58 -4.24
C VAL A 778 15.63 13.31 -4.54
N ASN A 779 15.91 12.51 -3.51
CA ASN A 779 16.46 11.16 -3.60
C ASN A 779 15.39 10.10 -3.29
N PRO A 780 14.75 9.50 -4.31
CA PRO A 780 13.68 8.51 -4.11
C PRO A 780 14.13 7.27 -3.34
N SER A 781 15.39 6.86 -3.50
CA SER A 781 15.93 5.67 -2.85
C SER A 781 16.17 5.88 -1.36
N ALA A 782 16.55 7.09 -0.95
CA ALA A 782 16.66 7.46 0.46
C ALA A 782 15.27 7.54 1.09
N TYR A 783 14.36 8.24 0.41
CA TYR A 783 12.94 8.38 0.80
C TYR A 783 12.29 7.03 1.07
N GLU A 784 12.38 6.07 0.15
CA GLU A 784 11.81 4.73 0.35
C GLU A 784 12.34 4.04 1.61
N LYS A 785 13.64 4.16 1.89
CA LYS A 785 14.27 3.52 3.07
C LYS A 785 13.77 4.12 4.36
N VAL A 786 13.75 5.46 4.48
CA VAL A 786 13.31 6.13 5.72
C VAL A 786 11.81 5.97 5.95
N VAL A 787 10.99 5.96 4.89
CA VAL A 787 9.54 5.68 5.00
C VAL A 787 9.29 4.23 5.46
N LYS A 788 10.10 3.26 5.04
CA LYS A 788 10.01 1.88 5.58
C LYS A 788 10.44 1.81 7.04
N ALA A 789 11.45 2.57 7.46
CA ALA A 789 11.83 2.68 8.87
C ALA A 789 10.68 3.25 9.72
N ALA A 790 10.04 4.32 9.23
CA ALA A 790 8.86 4.92 9.84
C ALA A 790 7.70 3.90 9.97
N ALA A 791 7.37 3.18 8.89
CA ALA A 791 6.34 2.15 8.91
C ALA A 791 6.64 1.04 9.93
N TYR A 792 7.89 0.58 10.00
CA TYR A 792 8.33 -0.41 10.98
C TYR A 792 8.14 0.09 12.41
N ALA A 793 8.57 1.32 12.72
CA ALA A 793 8.45 1.87 14.06
C ALA A 793 6.98 1.99 14.49
N ILE A 794 6.11 2.51 13.61
CA ILE A 794 4.66 2.64 13.86
C ILE A 794 4.03 1.26 14.13
N GLU A 795 4.36 0.25 13.32
CA GLU A 795 3.83 -1.11 13.48
C GLU A 795 4.29 -1.74 14.81
N HIS A 796 5.56 -1.56 15.13
CA HIS A 796 6.14 -2.07 16.36
C HIS A 796 5.47 -1.45 17.59
N VAL A 797 5.40 -0.11 17.67
CA VAL A 797 4.81 0.56 18.84
C VAL A 797 3.30 0.40 18.91
N GLY A 798 2.60 0.35 17.76
CA GLY A 798 1.15 0.18 17.70
C GLY A 798 0.66 -1.16 18.25
N ARG A 799 1.53 -2.17 18.25
CA ARG A 799 1.25 -3.53 18.73
C ARG A 799 1.91 -3.88 20.05
N LEU A 800 2.83 -3.05 20.55
CA LEU A 800 3.57 -3.34 21.76
C LEU A 800 2.66 -3.33 23.00
N ASP A 801 2.48 -4.49 23.63
CA ASP A 801 1.76 -4.61 24.90
C ASP A 801 2.45 -3.76 25.99
N GLY A 802 1.70 -2.83 26.58
CA GLY A 802 2.22 -1.97 27.64
C GLY A 802 3.23 -0.91 27.17
N LEU A 803 3.02 -0.33 25.98
CA LEU A 803 3.84 0.73 25.39
C LEU A 803 4.18 1.85 26.37
N GLU A 804 3.20 2.35 27.13
CA GLU A 804 3.41 3.41 28.12
C GLU A 804 4.44 3.01 29.19
N LYS A 805 4.41 1.76 29.66
CA LYS A 805 5.39 1.25 30.64
C LYS A 805 6.75 1.02 29.99
N TRP A 806 6.77 0.65 28.71
CA TRP A 806 8.01 0.50 27.96
C TRP A 806 8.69 1.86 27.73
N LEU A 807 7.93 2.90 27.36
CA LEU A 807 8.42 4.28 27.22
C LEU A 807 8.83 4.88 28.56
N TYR A 808 7.96 4.75 29.57
CA TYR A 808 8.08 5.41 30.87
C TYR A 808 8.13 4.41 32.02
N PRO A 809 9.21 3.62 32.17
CA PRO A 809 9.30 2.56 33.18
C PRO A 809 9.28 3.09 34.62
N GLN A 810 9.65 4.35 34.82
CA GLN A 810 9.61 5.04 36.12
C GLN A 810 8.31 5.86 36.32
N GLY A 811 7.37 5.78 35.38
CA GLY A 811 6.16 6.58 35.34
C GLY A 811 6.33 7.91 34.62
N ARG A 812 5.22 8.41 34.07
CA ARG A 812 5.12 9.71 33.41
C ARG A 812 4.43 10.72 34.33
N ALA A 813 4.87 11.97 34.31
CA ALA A 813 4.16 13.04 35.01
C ALA A 813 2.78 13.27 34.38
N LYS A 814 1.72 13.20 35.18
CA LYS A 814 0.32 13.35 34.68
C LYS A 814 -0.10 14.79 34.42
N THR A 815 0.69 15.77 34.86
CA THR A 815 0.41 17.19 34.60
C THR A 815 1.53 17.73 33.70
N PRO A 816 1.35 17.68 32.37
CA PRO A 816 2.28 18.31 31.45
C PRO A 816 2.44 19.78 31.81
N LYS A 817 3.67 20.25 31.91
CA LYS A 817 3.95 21.68 32.14
C LYS A 817 4.07 22.32 30.77
N LEU A 818 3.03 23.04 30.33
CA LEU A 818 3.19 23.86 29.13
C LEU A 818 4.26 24.91 29.41
N LEU A 819 5.32 24.88 28.61
CA LEU A 819 6.19 26.03 28.46
C LEU A 819 5.37 27.15 27.81
N ASP A 820 5.57 28.39 28.24
CA ASP A 820 4.88 29.50 27.57
C ASP A 820 5.37 29.62 26.12
N ARG A 821 4.57 30.26 25.25
CA ARG A 821 4.95 30.44 23.84
C ARG A 821 6.37 31.01 23.69
N LYS A 822 6.77 31.95 24.54
CA LYS A 822 8.09 32.58 24.49
C LYS A 822 9.20 31.57 24.74
N GLN A 823 9.02 30.63 25.66
CA GLN A 823 9.95 29.54 25.91
C GLN A 823 10.02 28.59 24.71
N LEU A 824 8.88 28.14 24.18
CA LEU A 824 8.82 27.26 23.00
C LEU A 824 9.48 27.86 21.75
N TYR A 825 9.24 29.14 21.46
CA TYR A 825 9.87 29.83 20.32
C TYR A 825 11.37 30.09 20.49
N ASN A 826 11.82 30.41 21.71
CA ASN A 826 13.25 30.61 21.97
C ASN A 826 14.03 29.31 21.71
N MET A 827 13.40 28.15 21.92
CA MET A 827 14.00 26.83 21.75
C MET A 827 14.04 26.35 20.30
N HIS A 828 13.09 26.79 19.45
CA HIS A 828 13.16 26.62 17.99
C HIS A 828 14.27 27.48 17.36
N ASN A 829 14.50 28.69 17.90
CA ASN A 829 15.51 29.60 17.36
C ASN A 829 16.93 29.44 17.93
N ASP A 830 17.12 28.66 18.99
CA ASP A 830 18.47 28.27 19.46
C ASP A 830 19.20 27.43 18.41
N THR A 831 18.49 26.83 17.44
CA THR A 831 19.09 26.12 16.31
C THR A 831 19.09 26.88 14.98
N ASN A 832 18.40 28.02 14.89
CA ASN A 832 18.68 29.05 13.87
C ASN A 832 19.92 29.91 14.23
N LEU A 833 20.86 29.30 14.96
CA LEU A 833 22.26 29.74 15.06
C LEU A 833 23.05 29.52 13.77
N PHE A 834 22.46 28.90 12.73
CA PHE A 834 23.05 28.74 11.40
C PHE A 834 23.09 30.06 10.62
#